data_AF-A0A9Q8ZEV7-F1
#
_entry.id   AF-A0A9Q8ZEV7-F1
#
_cell.length_a   1.000
_cell.length_b   1.000
_cell.length_c   1.000
_cell.angle_alpha   90.00
_cell.angle_beta   90.00
_cell.angle_gamma   90.00
#
_symmetry.space_group_name_H-M   'P 1'
#
loop_
_entity.id
_entity.type
_entity.pdbx_description
1 polymer ?
#
loop_
_entity_poly.entity_id
_entity_poly.type
_entity_poly.pdbx_seq_one_letter_code
_entity_poly.pdbx_strand_id
1 'polypeptide(L)'
;MFGTTLASAVLLIPILLVARLLVQYVRNPLRKVPAAHPLAHFTSLWIDSVRWRHIENATLKDAHERLGPIVCLGPKELSVNCVKGGIRDVYGGGFEKINAINGTGNMFSTGSNRPHSQRKRMLSNIYSKSHVLGSDALRISTSTILYNRFLPYLESTFAESEKGVLNIYALLSATTMDIVTSYIFGLRAGSNLIDNREQLAWFLDLYNSRRSFNFWPQEFPRFTSFVEKWLGYRFVPKWVDEANSEIERWTTRMCDEASRVLNAGDAAVEDRPVVYQQLQSSMVKEAKKNGGPVPQAQEMASEVLDHLAAGFDTSGITLDYLVHELSKRPEMQARLQQELLGLSPRITKSSAPHLPDPKAVDSLPLLHSVVWETLRLHSAIPGPQPRFTPPQGCRLGPEEAPYHIPGGVYERATEWRPDRWLDLDKLDEEKRRDMESRWFWAFGSGGQMKYIVATLYSNYTTTIVDDTGIEQIDSYTAPPKSDKLMNTMAFPFNYTLQRAYVPYQQPYSLPTPAPTAVNLTPSSCRLVVRQQPKEALVTVKGKEKFRKPLDPPPMLQLSVSSDTDPNQQFLQNPYLFVSVSLYKHDRDEPIEGPPNDTLAGTLVSSLHRLKDIDNKDGAFFIFGDISIKVQGWYRLRFSLYEIQPNFITLSDLPQYHDIDPESGILGSVHNLGHATSDKFQVVLPKDFKGLEESTYLSRAFSDQGVRLRLRKEARGMMSNKRSLGGDSDQPPIAKKRREDSVESANPLMPNFNYGISPYAQTQYLQTQVLQNSALQTPTRQEPNYGWYDPFLG
;
A
#
# COMPACT_ATOMS: atom_id res chain seq x y z
N MET A 1 22.56 -67.08 9.75
CA MET A 1 23.38 -65.84 9.84
C MET A 1 22.76 -64.60 9.19
N PHE A 2 21.75 -64.70 8.31
CA PHE A 2 21.12 -63.52 7.68
C PHE A 2 20.12 -62.74 8.55
N GLY A 3 19.55 -63.36 9.61
CA GLY A 3 18.59 -62.69 10.50
C GLY A 3 19.22 -61.71 11.49
N THR A 4 20.46 -61.95 11.94
CA THR A 4 21.15 -61.11 12.93
C THR A 4 21.70 -59.82 12.33
N THR A 5 22.08 -59.84 11.05
CA THR A 5 22.56 -58.65 10.31
C THR A 5 21.42 -57.70 9.96
N LEU A 6 20.25 -58.22 9.60
CA LEU A 6 19.05 -57.41 9.35
C LEU A 6 18.54 -56.75 10.65
N ALA A 7 18.49 -57.49 11.76
CA ALA A 7 18.11 -56.95 13.07
C ALA A 7 19.08 -55.86 13.56
N SER A 8 20.39 -56.03 13.33
CA SER A 8 21.40 -55.03 13.66
C SER A 8 21.30 -53.78 12.77
N ALA A 9 21.01 -53.94 11.48
CA ALA A 9 20.78 -52.83 10.56
C ALA A 9 19.51 -52.02 10.92
N VAL A 10 18.44 -52.69 11.36
CA VAL A 10 17.20 -52.05 11.82
C VAL A 10 17.42 -51.24 13.11
N LEU A 11 18.29 -51.69 14.02
CA LEU A 11 18.66 -50.94 15.24
C LEU A 11 19.65 -49.80 14.97
N LEU A 12 20.47 -49.88 13.91
CA LEU A 12 21.41 -48.81 13.51
C LEU A 12 20.70 -47.57 12.97
N ILE A 13 19.57 -47.73 12.26
CA ILE A 13 18.80 -46.63 11.68
C ILE A 13 18.33 -45.60 12.74
N PRO A 14 17.64 -45.99 13.83
CA PRO A 14 17.21 -45.03 14.85
C PRO A 14 18.40 -44.40 15.58
N ILE A 15 19.49 -45.14 15.80
CA ILE A 15 20.72 -44.59 16.41
C ILE A 15 21.33 -43.51 15.51
N LEU A 16 21.47 -43.78 14.21
CA LEU A 16 21.98 -42.82 13.23
C LEU A 16 21.05 -41.61 13.09
N LEU A 17 19.73 -41.81 13.17
CA LEU A 17 18.74 -40.74 13.16
C LEU A 17 18.88 -39.84 14.39
N VAL A 18 18.95 -40.43 15.59
CA VAL A 18 19.15 -39.68 16.84
C VAL A 18 20.49 -38.95 16.84
N ALA A 19 21.57 -39.61 16.42
CA ALA A 19 22.88 -38.98 16.28
C ALA A 19 22.83 -37.80 15.31
N ARG A 20 22.14 -37.93 14.18
CA ARG A 20 21.94 -36.86 13.21
C ARG A 20 21.14 -35.69 13.81
N LEU A 21 20.07 -35.96 14.55
CA LEU A 21 19.26 -34.92 15.21
C LEU A 21 20.06 -34.19 16.29
N LEU A 22 20.87 -34.90 17.08
CA LEU A 22 21.75 -34.30 18.09
C LEU A 22 22.85 -33.45 17.45
N VAL A 23 23.49 -33.93 16.39
CA VAL A 23 24.49 -33.15 15.64
C VAL A 23 23.85 -31.90 15.04
N GLN A 24 22.65 -32.01 14.48
CA GLN A 24 21.90 -30.87 13.98
C GLN A 24 21.59 -29.88 15.10
N TYR A 25 21.09 -30.34 16.24
CA TYR A 25 20.80 -29.50 17.40
C TYR A 25 22.03 -28.75 17.91
N VAL A 26 23.16 -29.45 18.11
CA VAL A 26 24.39 -28.85 18.64
C VAL A 26 24.97 -27.81 17.69
N ARG A 27 24.85 -28.02 16.37
CA ARG A 27 25.30 -27.08 15.34
C ARG A 27 24.28 -25.99 15.02
N ASN A 28 23.03 -26.11 15.49
CA ASN A 28 21.98 -25.17 15.17
C ASN A 28 22.17 -23.86 15.97
N PRO A 29 22.44 -22.71 15.32
CA PRO A 29 22.51 -21.44 16.02
C PRO A 29 21.17 -21.04 16.68
N LEU A 30 20.04 -21.55 16.16
CA LEU A 30 18.70 -21.26 16.67
C LEU A 30 18.39 -21.95 18.00
N ARG A 31 19.23 -22.88 18.48
CA ARG A 31 19.06 -23.53 19.80
C ARG A 31 19.06 -22.56 20.99
N LYS A 32 19.56 -21.34 20.78
CA LYS A 32 19.59 -20.26 21.79
C LYS A 32 18.30 -19.45 21.85
N VAL A 33 17.44 -19.58 20.83
CA VAL A 33 16.16 -18.89 20.75
C VAL A 33 15.11 -19.74 21.46
N PRO A 34 14.22 -19.17 22.30
CA PRO A 34 13.15 -19.93 22.93
C PRO A 34 12.31 -20.71 21.90
N ALA A 35 12.11 -22.01 22.11
CA ALA A 35 11.32 -22.85 21.23
C ALA A 35 9.82 -22.80 21.59
N ALA A 36 8.97 -22.59 20.59
CA ALA A 36 7.52 -22.63 20.75
C ALA A 36 7.05 -23.99 21.30
N HIS A 37 7.74 -25.06 20.88
CA HIS A 37 7.51 -26.44 21.30
C HIS A 37 8.84 -27.19 21.45
N PRO A 38 8.99 -28.15 22.39
CA PRO A 38 10.25 -28.87 22.61
C PRO A 38 10.87 -29.52 21.36
N LEU A 39 10.02 -29.93 20.40
CA LEU A 39 10.47 -30.51 19.13
C LEU A 39 10.99 -29.49 18.11
N ALA A 40 10.69 -28.20 18.26
CA ALA A 40 11.00 -27.17 17.26
C ALA A 40 12.50 -27.07 16.93
N HIS A 41 13.38 -27.35 17.89
CA HIS A 41 14.82 -27.34 17.59
C HIS A 41 15.31 -28.52 16.75
N PHE A 42 14.55 -29.61 16.72
CA PHE A 42 14.93 -30.87 16.08
C PHE A 42 14.18 -31.12 14.78
N THR A 43 12.92 -30.69 14.68
CA THR A 43 12.05 -30.96 13.54
C THR A 43 10.96 -29.90 13.38
N SER A 44 10.53 -29.71 12.13
CA SER A 44 9.39 -28.85 11.78
C SER A 44 8.03 -29.54 11.96
N LEU A 45 7.99 -30.85 12.25
CA LEU A 45 6.74 -31.62 12.29
C LEU A 45 5.67 -31.05 13.24
N TRP A 46 6.08 -30.41 14.33
CA TRP A 46 5.15 -29.75 15.23
C TRP A 46 4.46 -28.56 14.54
N ILE A 47 5.24 -27.64 13.95
CA ILE A 47 4.67 -26.48 13.26
C ILE A 47 3.91 -26.89 12.00
N ASP A 48 4.37 -27.93 11.29
CA ASP A 48 3.65 -28.52 10.16
C ASP A 48 2.28 -29.05 10.59
N SER A 49 2.19 -29.71 11.76
CA SER A 49 0.92 -30.19 12.34
C SER A 49 -0.01 -29.04 12.75
N VAL A 50 0.54 -27.96 13.30
CA VAL A 50 -0.20 -26.74 13.65
C VAL A 50 -0.80 -26.10 12.39
N ARG A 51 -0.02 -26.01 11.31
CA ARG A 51 -0.48 -25.49 10.00
C ARG A 51 -1.54 -26.36 9.35
N TRP A 52 -1.33 -27.68 9.36
CA TRP A 52 -2.30 -28.64 8.81
C TRP A 52 -3.68 -28.53 9.49
N ARG A 53 -3.69 -28.15 10.77
CA ARG A 53 -4.90 -27.96 11.57
C ARG A 53 -5.50 -26.56 11.47
N HIS A 54 -4.91 -25.64 10.71
CA HIS A 54 -5.37 -24.25 10.57
C HIS A 54 -5.52 -23.55 11.92
N ILE A 55 -4.45 -23.55 12.73
CA ILE A 55 -4.39 -22.86 14.04
C ILE A 55 -3.05 -22.16 14.27
N GLU A 56 -2.36 -21.77 13.20
CA GLU A 56 -1.01 -21.20 13.28
C GLU A 56 -1.01 -19.84 13.98
N ASN A 57 -1.88 -18.91 13.58
CA ASN A 57 -1.88 -17.56 14.13
C ASN A 57 -2.17 -17.57 15.64
N ALA A 58 -3.18 -18.34 16.07
CA ALA A 58 -3.49 -18.50 17.49
C ALA A 58 -2.31 -19.10 18.27
N THR A 59 -1.70 -20.17 17.72
CA THR A 59 -0.55 -20.83 18.36
C THR A 59 0.66 -19.90 18.48
N LEU A 60 0.93 -19.09 17.45
CA LEU A 60 2.05 -18.16 17.45
C LEU A 60 1.81 -16.98 18.39
N LYS A 61 0.58 -16.47 18.50
CA LYS A 61 0.20 -15.45 19.47
C LYS A 61 0.50 -15.93 20.90
N ASP A 62 0.00 -17.10 21.28
CA ASP A 62 0.23 -17.69 22.59
C ASP A 62 1.72 -17.96 22.86
N ALA A 63 2.45 -18.43 21.84
CA ALA A 63 3.89 -18.65 21.95
C ALA A 63 4.65 -17.34 22.20
N HIS A 64 4.29 -16.26 21.51
CA HIS A 64 4.91 -14.95 21.69
C HIS A 64 4.59 -14.31 23.04
N GLU A 65 3.37 -14.47 23.54
CA GLU A 65 2.99 -14.02 24.88
C GLU A 65 3.79 -14.74 25.98
N ARG A 66 4.09 -16.03 25.79
CA ARG A 66 4.82 -16.86 26.76
C ARG A 66 6.35 -16.72 26.67
N LEU A 67 6.89 -16.63 25.47
CA LEU A 67 8.34 -16.80 25.22
C LEU A 67 9.04 -15.53 24.73
N GLY A 68 8.28 -14.48 24.46
CA GLY A 68 8.78 -13.20 23.96
C GLY A 68 8.71 -13.07 22.43
N PRO A 69 9.27 -11.98 21.89
CA PRO A 69 9.02 -11.56 20.51
C PRO A 69 9.79 -12.32 19.43
N ILE A 70 10.73 -13.20 19.78
CA ILE A 70 11.41 -14.07 18.80
C ILE A 70 11.34 -15.50 19.30
N VAL A 71 10.72 -16.37 18.52
CA VAL A 71 10.44 -17.76 18.92
C VAL A 71 10.86 -18.72 17.80
N CYS A 72 11.51 -19.83 18.16
CA CYS A 72 11.91 -20.90 17.25
C CYS A 72 10.71 -21.83 16.97
N LEU A 73 10.34 -21.99 15.70
CA LEU A 73 9.24 -22.84 15.25
C LEU A 73 9.72 -24.19 14.69
N GLY A 74 10.92 -24.17 14.11
CA GLY A 74 11.56 -25.31 13.48
C GLY A 74 13.08 -25.12 13.43
N PRO A 75 13.85 -26.15 13.02
CA PRO A 75 15.30 -26.09 13.02
C PRO A 75 15.90 -24.97 12.15
N LYS A 76 15.10 -24.40 11.25
CA LYS A 76 15.48 -23.34 10.32
C LYS A 76 14.47 -22.18 10.30
N GLU A 77 13.60 -22.09 11.31
CA GLU A 77 12.45 -21.19 11.26
C GLU A 77 12.26 -20.44 12.57
N LEU A 78 12.03 -19.13 12.44
CA LEU A 78 11.76 -18.21 13.53
C LEU A 78 10.46 -17.44 13.25
N SER A 79 9.65 -17.29 14.29
CA SER A 79 8.58 -16.29 14.33
C SER A 79 9.10 -15.01 14.98
N VAL A 80 8.78 -13.86 14.41
CA VAL A 80 9.25 -12.53 14.87
C VAL A 80 8.05 -11.60 15.05
N ASN A 81 7.85 -11.16 16.29
CA ASN A 81 6.76 -10.29 16.73
C ASN A 81 7.30 -9.05 17.47
N CYS A 82 8.27 -8.35 16.87
CA CYS A 82 8.75 -7.06 17.34
C CYS A 82 9.15 -6.17 16.16
N VAL A 83 8.95 -4.86 16.28
CA VAL A 83 9.26 -3.91 15.20
C VAL A 83 10.76 -3.60 15.14
N LYS A 84 11.33 -3.10 16.24
CA LYS A 84 12.76 -2.78 16.36
C LYS A 84 13.57 -4.05 16.64
N GLY A 85 14.61 -4.33 15.86
CA GLY A 85 15.33 -5.60 15.95
C GLY A 85 14.59 -6.77 15.29
N GLY A 86 13.44 -6.55 14.66
CA GLY A 86 12.60 -7.62 14.11
C GLY A 86 12.07 -7.27 12.73
N ILE A 87 10.76 -7.03 12.64
CA ILE A 87 10.04 -6.79 11.37
C ILE A 87 10.70 -5.67 10.56
N ARG A 88 11.12 -4.54 11.16
CA ARG A 88 11.80 -3.47 10.40
C ARG A 88 13.10 -3.95 9.76
N ASP A 89 13.87 -4.78 10.44
CA ASP A 89 15.17 -5.21 9.95
C ASP A 89 15.02 -6.37 8.95
N VAL A 90 13.98 -7.20 9.10
CA VAL A 90 13.60 -8.23 8.12
C VAL A 90 13.09 -7.59 6.82
N TYR A 91 12.14 -6.67 6.88
CA TYR A 91 11.50 -6.08 5.69
C TYR A 91 12.28 -4.89 5.13
N GLY A 92 12.85 -4.05 5.99
CA GLY A 92 13.69 -2.91 5.60
C GLY A 92 15.13 -3.30 5.26
N GLY A 93 15.64 -4.41 5.80
CA GLY A 93 16.96 -4.96 5.49
C GLY A 93 17.02 -5.73 4.17
N GLY A 94 15.92 -5.82 3.42
CA GLY A 94 15.89 -6.40 2.07
C GLY A 94 15.98 -7.92 2.03
N PHE A 95 15.47 -8.60 3.05
CA PHE A 95 15.47 -10.07 3.09
C PHE A 95 14.63 -10.60 1.94
N GLU A 96 15.13 -11.63 1.25
CA GLU A 96 14.50 -12.13 0.04
C GLU A 96 13.26 -12.97 0.37
N LYS A 97 12.29 -12.94 -0.55
CA LYS A 97 11.29 -13.98 -0.65
C LYS A 97 11.90 -15.13 -1.44
N ILE A 98 11.39 -16.36 -1.29
CA ILE A 98 11.83 -17.44 -2.18
C ILE A 98 11.06 -17.35 -3.52
N ASN A 99 11.75 -17.74 -4.61
CA ASN A 99 11.12 -17.95 -5.90
C ASN A 99 10.17 -19.14 -5.80
N ALA A 100 8.91 -18.97 -6.18
CA ALA A 100 8.08 -20.14 -6.41
C ALA A 100 8.59 -20.89 -7.64
N ILE A 101 9.19 -22.04 -7.42
CA ILE A 101 9.69 -22.90 -8.50
C ILE A 101 8.54 -23.82 -8.88
N ASN A 102 7.66 -23.32 -9.75
CA ASN A 102 6.87 -24.03 -10.76
C ASN A 102 5.90 -23.00 -11.38
N GLY A 103 5.77 -22.93 -12.71
CA GLY A 103 4.73 -22.12 -13.40
C GLY A 103 5.20 -20.84 -14.09
N THR A 104 4.26 -20.18 -14.76
CA THR A 104 4.49 -18.86 -15.38
C THR A 104 4.61 -17.81 -14.27
N GLY A 105 5.83 -17.41 -13.91
CA GLY A 105 6.06 -16.49 -12.80
C GLY A 105 5.36 -15.13 -12.97
N ASN A 106 4.88 -14.58 -11.86
CA ASN A 106 4.29 -13.24 -11.67
C ASN A 106 5.08 -12.42 -10.62
N MET A 107 4.73 -11.16 -10.36
CA MET A 107 5.41 -10.33 -9.35
C MET A 107 5.41 -10.96 -7.96
N PHE A 108 4.30 -11.55 -7.51
CA PHE A 108 4.19 -12.14 -6.17
C PHE A 108 5.08 -13.39 -5.99
N SER A 109 5.14 -14.25 -7.00
CA SER A 109 5.97 -15.48 -7.01
C SER A 109 7.45 -15.24 -7.26
N THR A 110 7.84 -14.02 -7.64
CA THR A 110 9.25 -13.65 -7.89
C THR A 110 9.97 -13.39 -6.57
N GLY A 111 10.84 -14.30 -6.16
CA GLY A 111 11.53 -14.24 -4.87
C GLY A 111 12.77 -13.35 -4.83
N SER A 112 13.63 -13.48 -5.83
CA SER A 112 14.90 -12.74 -5.86
C SER A 112 14.69 -11.22 -6.05
N ASN A 113 15.46 -10.43 -5.28
CA ASN A 113 15.24 -8.98 -5.18
C ASN A 113 15.32 -8.24 -6.52
N ARG A 114 16.25 -8.63 -7.40
CA ARG A 114 16.49 -7.94 -8.68
C ARG A 114 15.36 -8.19 -9.70
N PRO A 115 15.00 -9.44 -10.04
CA PRO A 115 13.81 -9.74 -10.87
C PRO A 115 12.52 -9.17 -10.29
N HIS A 116 12.31 -9.26 -8.97
CA HIS A 116 11.13 -8.68 -8.32
C HIS A 116 11.10 -7.15 -8.48
N SER A 117 12.24 -6.48 -8.27
CA SER A 117 12.38 -5.03 -8.49
C SER A 117 12.15 -4.61 -9.94
N GLN A 118 12.52 -5.47 -10.92
CA GLN A 118 12.26 -5.21 -12.34
C GLN A 118 10.75 -5.29 -12.64
N ARG A 119 10.07 -6.37 -12.24
CA ARG A 119 8.61 -6.51 -12.38
C ARG A 119 7.84 -5.39 -11.68
N LYS A 120 8.17 -5.12 -10.41
CA LYS A 120 7.57 -4.01 -9.64
C LYS A 120 7.71 -2.67 -10.35
N ARG A 121 8.85 -2.41 -11.02
CA ARG A 121 9.05 -1.15 -11.75
C ARG A 121 8.14 -1.00 -12.97
N MET A 122 7.66 -2.09 -13.56
CA MET A 122 6.69 -2.04 -14.66
C MET A 122 5.35 -1.46 -14.22
N LEU A 123 4.93 -1.75 -12.98
CA LEU A 123 3.56 -1.51 -12.50
C LEU A 123 3.48 -0.48 -11.35
N SER A 124 4.55 -0.22 -10.61
CA SER A 124 4.48 0.63 -9.41
C SER A 124 3.92 2.04 -9.62
N ASN A 125 4.07 2.61 -10.83
CA ASN A 125 3.56 3.96 -11.12
C ASN A 125 2.02 4.00 -11.19
N ILE A 126 1.39 3.01 -11.84
CA ILE A 126 -0.07 2.98 -12.00
C ILE A 126 -0.78 2.77 -10.67
N TYR A 127 -0.18 2.00 -9.75
CA TYR A 127 -0.70 1.78 -8.41
C TYR A 127 -0.27 2.86 -7.40
N SER A 128 0.42 3.92 -7.84
CA SER A 128 0.74 5.04 -6.96
C SER A 128 -0.53 5.78 -6.56
N LYS A 129 -0.60 6.24 -5.30
CA LYS A 129 -1.76 7.00 -4.79
C LYS A 129 -2.12 8.18 -5.70
N SER A 130 -1.12 8.92 -6.19
CA SER A 130 -1.33 10.03 -7.12
C SER A 130 -1.94 9.60 -8.45
N HIS A 131 -1.54 8.46 -9.00
CA HIS A 131 -2.08 7.97 -10.27
C HIS A 131 -3.49 7.42 -10.09
N VAL A 132 -3.73 6.63 -9.04
CA VAL A 132 -5.05 6.07 -8.71
C VAL A 132 -6.08 7.19 -8.49
N LEU A 133 -5.77 8.19 -7.66
CA LEU A 133 -6.67 9.32 -7.40
C LEU A 133 -6.84 10.25 -8.62
N GLY A 134 -5.90 10.23 -9.56
CA GLY A 134 -5.95 11.02 -10.80
C GLY A 134 -6.45 10.26 -12.03
N SER A 135 -6.89 9.00 -11.88
CA SER A 135 -7.29 8.15 -13.02
C SER A 135 -8.76 8.36 -13.37
N ASP A 136 -9.04 9.01 -14.50
CA ASP A 136 -10.41 9.19 -15.00
C ASP A 136 -11.09 7.86 -15.33
N ALA A 137 -10.36 6.92 -15.95
CA ALA A 137 -10.88 5.59 -16.26
C ALA A 137 -11.36 4.85 -15.00
N LEU A 138 -10.57 4.89 -13.93
CA LEU A 138 -10.96 4.31 -12.64
C LEU A 138 -12.15 5.05 -12.03
N ARG A 139 -12.13 6.39 -12.02
CA ARG A 139 -13.20 7.21 -11.43
C ARG A 139 -14.53 6.99 -12.13
N ILE A 140 -14.55 7.01 -13.46
CA ILE A 140 -15.77 6.82 -14.25
C ILE A 140 -16.27 5.38 -14.13
N SER A 141 -15.41 4.37 -14.27
CA SER A 141 -15.83 2.97 -14.09
C SER A 141 -16.34 2.69 -12.68
N THR A 142 -15.70 3.23 -11.64
CA THR A 142 -16.16 3.13 -10.25
C THR A 142 -17.52 3.81 -10.08
N SER A 143 -17.71 5.00 -10.67
CA SER A 143 -19.00 5.70 -10.66
C SER A 143 -20.10 4.86 -11.30
N THR A 144 -19.83 4.28 -12.48
CA THR A 144 -20.76 3.39 -13.17
C THR A 144 -21.11 2.16 -12.34
N ILE A 145 -20.13 1.51 -11.73
CA ILE A 145 -20.37 0.32 -10.88
C ILE A 145 -21.22 0.71 -9.66
N LEU A 146 -20.92 1.82 -8.99
CA LEU A 146 -21.63 2.24 -7.79
C LEU A 146 -23.07 2.70 -8.08
N TYR A 147 -23.26 3.55 -9.09
CA TYR A 147 -24.58 4.12 -9.41
C TYR A 147 -25.47 3.22 -10.27
N ASN A 148 -24.90 2.41 -11.15
CA ASN A 148 -25.69 1.61 -12.10
C ASN A 148 -25.80 0.14 -11.71
N ARG A 149 -24.96 -0.36 -10.78
CA ARG A 149 -25.00 -1.75 -10.31
C ARG A 149 -25.26 -1.84 -8.81
N PHE A 150 -24.37 -1.29 -7.98
CA PHE A 150 -24.41 -1.44 -6.52
C PHE A 150 -25.66 -0.82 -5.88
N LEU A 151 -25.93 0.47 -6.11
CA LEU A 151 -27.11 1.14 -5.55
C LEU A 151 -28.43 0.53 -6.07
N PRO A 152 -28.62 0.25 -7.38
CA PRO A 152 -29.81 -0.44 -7.87
C PRO A 152 -29.98 -1.86 -7.29
N TYR A 153 -28.88 -2.59 -7.08
CA TYR A 153 -28.94 -3.90 -6.43
C TYR A 153 -29.50 -3.78 -4.99
N LEU A 154 -29.01 -2.81 -4.22
CA LEU A 154 -29.54 -2.56 -2.88
C LEU A 154 -31.02 -2.13 -2.95
N GLU A 155 -31.36 -1.15 -3.79
CA GLU A 155 -32.73 -0.67 -3.95
C GLU A 155 -33.71 -1.80 -4.29
N SER A 156 -33.39 -2.63 -5.29
CA SER A 156 -34.25 -3.77 -5.67
C SER A 156 -34.38 -4.82 -4.56
N THR A 157 -33.35 -5.01 -3.73
CA THR A 157 -33.39 -5.94 -2.60
C THR A 157 -34.29 -5.45 -1.46
N PHE A 158 -34.44 -4.12 -1.30
CA PHE A 158 -35.16 -3.50 -0.19
C PHE A 158 -36.43 -2.73 -0.61
N ALA A 159 -36.83 -2.76 -1.88
CA ALA A 159 -37.98 -2.00 -2.41
C ALA A 159 -39.36 -2.59 -2.04
N GLU A 160 -39.48 -3.91 -1.87
CA GLU A 160 -40.80 -4.59 -1.81
C GLU A 160 -41.24 -5.08 -0.42
N SER A 161 -40.44 -4.92 0.64
CA SER A 161 -40.92 -5.16 2.02
C SER A 161 -39.99 -4.58 3.09
N GLU A 162 -40.59 -4.14 4.21
CA GLU A 162 -39.88 -4.00 5.47
C GLU A 162 -39.19 -5.34 5.81
N LYS A 163 -37.85 -5.37 5.81
CA LYS A 163 -36.95 -6.51 6.10
C LYS A 163 -36.47 -7.36 4.91
N GLY A 164 -36.04 -6.73 3.81
CA GLY A 164 -35.05 -7.40 2.95
C GLY A 164 -33.86 -7.88 3.80
N VAL A 165 -33.33 -9.08 3.52
CA VAL A 165 -32.13 -9.62 4.16
C VAL A 165 -31.15 -9.98 3.05
N LEU A 166 -29.93 -9.47 3.15
CA LEU A 166 -28.89 -9.61 2.14
C LEU A 166 -27.63 -10.23 2.77
N ASN A 167 -27.02 -11.20 2.09
CA ASN A 167 -25.63 -11.58 2.37
C ASN A 167 -24.70 -10.47 1.85
N ILE A 168 -24.27 -9.57 2.73
CA ILE A 168 -23.48 -8.40 2.31
C ILE A 168 -22.06 -8.79 1.91
N TYR A 169 -21.50 -9.87 2.49
CA TYR A 169 -20.16 -10.38 2.15
C TYR A 169 -20.04 -10.66 0.64
N ALA A 170 -21.04 -11.33 0.06
CA ALA A 170 -21.06 -11.65 -1.36
C ALA A 170 -21.13 -10.39 -2.24
N LEU A 171 -21.96 -9.41 -1.85
CA LEU A 171 -22.09 -8.14 -2.58
C LEU A 171 -20.80 -7.31 -2.50
N LEU A 172 -20.15 -7.24 -1.34
CA LEU A 172 -18.88 -6.51 -1.17
C LEU A 172 -17.75 -7.18 -1.97
N SER A 173 -17.71 -8.51 -1.98
CA SER A 173 -16.77 -9.29 -2.80
C SER A 173 -17.00 -9.06 -4.30
N ALA A 174 -18.26 -9.05 -4.75
CA ALA A 174 -18.62 -8.73 -6.13
C ALA A 174 -18.21 -7.30 -6.51
N THR A 175 -18.50 -6.33 -5.64
CA THR A 175 -18.22 -4.91 -5.88
C THR A 175 -16.72 -4.63 -5.97
N THR A 176 -15.94 -5.22 -5.08
CA THR A 176 -14.48 -5.09 -5.12
C THR A 176 -13.89 -5.76 -6.36
N MET A 177 -14.38 -6.94 -6.75
CA MET A 177 -13.94 -7.60 -7.99
C MET A 177 -14.28 -6.77 -9.23
N ASP A 178 -15.49 -6.22 -9.34
CA ASP A 178 -15.90 -5.40 -10.48
C ASP A 178 -15.04 -4.14 -10.61
N ILE A 179 -14.70 -3.46 -9.50
CA ILE A 179 -13.83 -2.27 -9.52
C ILE A 179 -12.39 -2.64 -9.85
N VAL A 180 -11.87 -3.74 -9.29
CA VAL A 180 -10.49 -4.20 -9.54
C VAL A 180 -10.34 -4.62 -11.00
N THR A 181 -11.26 -5.42 -11.51
CA THR A 181 -11.23 -5.88 -12.91
C THR A 181 -11.51 -4.74 -13.88
N SER A 182 -12.37 -3.76 -13.56
CA SER A 182 -12.55 -2.57 -14.40
C SER A 182 -11.28 -1.73 -14.47
N TYR A 183 -10.52 -1.62 -13.38
CA TYR A 183 -9.24 -0.92 -13.41
C TYR A 183 -8.20 -1.68 -14.26
N ILE A 184 -8.21 -3.01 -14.19
CA ILE A 184 -7.23 -3.84 -14.85
C ILE A 184 -7.50 -3.97 -16.35
N PHE A 185 -8.74 -4.30 -16.71
CA PHE A 185 -9.17 -4.66 -18.06
C PHE A 185 -10.09 -3.62 -18.72
N GLY A 186 -10.53 -2.60 -18.00
CA GLY A 186 -11.58 -1.68 -18.46
C GLY A 186 -12.97 -2.22 -18.14
N LEU A 187 -13.97 -1.34 -18.04
CA LEU A 187 -15.32 -1.69 -17.62
C LEU A 187 -15.99 -2.74 -18.51
N ARG A 188 -15.85 -2.63 -19.84
CA ARG A 188 -16.39 -3.61 -20.80
C ARG A 188 -15.77 -5.00 -20.71
N ALA A 189 -14.47 -5.09 -20.47
CA ALA A 189 -13.75 -6.37 -20.42
C ALA A 189 -13.67 -6.97 -19.01
N GLY A 190 -13.87 -6.15 -17.98
CA GLY A 190 -13.89 -6.54 -16.58
C GLY A 190 -15.14 -7.33 -16.20
N SER A 191 -15.24 -7.68 -14.93
CA SER A 191 -16.37 -8.46 -14.42
C SER A 191 -17.65 -7.61 -14.26
N ASN A 192 -18.78 -8.32 -14.22
CA ASN A 192 -20.06 -7.78 -13.79
C ASN A 192 -20.74 -8.73 -12.79
N LEU A 193 -20.06 -8.99 -11.67
CA LEU A 193 -20.52 -9.95 -10.67
C LEU A 193 -21.72 -9.42 -9.86
N ILE A 194 -21.90 -8.10 -9.76
CA ILE A 194 -23.05 -7.52 -9.05
C ILE A 194 -24.35 -7.89 -9.78
N ASP A 195 -24.40 -7.72 -11.10
CA ASP A 195 -25.59 -8.03 -11.90
C ASP A 195 -25.67 -9.51 -12.29
N ASN A 196 -24.52 -10.22 -12.36
CA ASN A 196 -24.46 -11.63 -12.72
C ASN A 196 -24.28 -12.53 -11.49
N ARG A 197 -25.39 -12.79 -10.78
CA ARG A 197 -25.41 -13.58 -9.55
C ARG A 197 -24.94 -15.02 -9.72
N GLU A 198 -25.22 -15.63 -10.87
CA GLU A 198 -24.77 -16.99 -11.18
C GLU A 198 -23.24 -17.05 -11.31
N GLN A 199 -22.64 -16.08 -12.00
CA GLN A 199 -21.19 -15.98 -12.12
C GLN A 199 -20.52 -15.65 -10.78
N LEU A 200 -21.16 -14.82 -9.93
CA LEU A 200 -20.67 -14.56 -8.58
C LEU A 200 -20.66 -15.84 -7.73
N ALA A 201 -21.76 -16.59 -7.71
CA ALA A 201 -21.85 -17.85 -6.97
C ALA A 201 -20.81 -18.86 -7.46
N TRP A 202 -20.73 -19.07 -8.79
CA TRP A 202 -19.71 -19.89 -9.42
C TRP A 202 -18.29 -19.51 -8.99
N PHE A 203 -17.97 -18.21 -9.02
CA PHE A 203 -16.63 -17.74 -8.70
C PHE A 203 -16.30 -17.92 -7.21
N LEU A 204 -17.20 -17.53 -6.30
CA LEU A 204 -16.97 -17.68 -4.85
C LEU A 204 -16.89 -19.15 -4.45
N ASP A 205 -17.75 -20.02 -4.99
CA ASP A 205 -17.72 -21.46 -4.72
C ASP A 205 -16.39 -22.08 -5.18
N LEU A 206 -15.95 -21.79 -6.42
CA LEU A 206 -14.66 -22.25 -6.91
C LEU A 206 -13.49 -21.64 -6.13
N TYR A 207 -13.56 -20.35 -5.76
CA TYR A 207 -12.47 -19.68 -5.10
C TYR A 207 -12.28 -20.21 -3.67
N ASN A 208 -13.37 -20.36 -2.92
CA ASN A 208 -13.35 -20.74 -1.50
C ASN A 208 -13.12 -22.23 -1.27
N SER A 209 -13.74 -23.11 -2.07
CA SER A 209 -13.63 -24.56 -1.90
C SER A 209 -12.19 -25.08 -2.01
N ARG A 210 -11.34 -24.43 -2.80
CA ARG A 210 -9.93 -24.83 -2.98
C ARG A 210 -9.04 -24.54 -1.78
N ARG A 211 -9.43 -23.61 -0.89
CA ARG A 211 -8.57 -23.09 0.19
C ARG A 211 -8.01 -24.19 1.10
N SER A 212 -8.79 -25.25 1.37
CA SER A 212 -8.43 -26.37 2.25
C SER A 212 -7.38 -27.32 1.67
N PHE A 213 -7.07 -27.26 0.37
CA PHE A 213 -6.17 -28.22 -0.29
C PHE A 213 -4.74 -27.71 -0.47
N ASN A 214 -4.44 -26.50 0.03
CA ASN A 214 -3.14 -25.88 -0.17
C ASN A 214 -2.00 -26.55 0.62
N PHE A 215 -2.28 -27.13 1.79
CA PHE A 215 -1.24 -27.59 2.73
C PHE A 215 -0.21 -28.56 2.11
N TRP A 216 -0.66 -29.65 1.52
CA TRP A 216 0.22 -30.72 1.00
C TRP A 216 1.13 -30.28 -0.15
N PRO A 217 0.62 -29.67 -1.23
CA PRO A 217 1.48 -29.16 -2.29
C PRO A 217 2.41 -28.04 -1.77
N GLN A 218 2.03 -27.35 -0.70
CA GLN A 218 2.75 -26.18 -0.19
C GLN A 218 3.91 -26.54 0.74
N GLU A 219 3.63 -27.33 1.77
CA GLU A 219 4.63 -27.70 2.79
C GLU A 219 5.45 -28.92 2.34
N PHE A 220 4.87 -29.80 1.51
CA PHE A 220 5.45 -31.09 1.13
C PHE A 220 5.42 -31.39 -0.39
N PRO A 221 5.84 -30.48 -1.27
CA PRO A 221 5.65 -30.60 -2.73
C PRO A 221 6.28 -31.84 -3.37
N ARG A 222 7.51 -32.19 -2.96
CA ARG A 222 8.22 -33.36 -3.49
C ARG A 222 7.55 -34.65 -3.04
N PHE A 223 7.04 -34.67 -1.81
CA PHE A 223 6.32 -35.81 -1.27
C PHE A 223 4.95 -35.94 -1.94
N THR A 224 4.20 -34.85 -2.08
CA THR A 224 2.94 -34.79 -2.82
C THR A 224 3.13 -35.31 -4.26
N SER A 225 4.14 -34.80 -4.97
CA SER A 225 4.48 -35.26 -6.33
C SER A 225 4.90 -36.73 -6.37
N PHE A 226 5.61 -37.21 -5.36
CA PHE A 226 6.03 -38.61 -5.28
C PHE A 226 4.84 -39.54 -5.08
N VAL A 227 3.96 -39.22 -4.13
CA VAL A 227 2.77 -40.02 -3.82
C VAL A 227 1.82 -40.07 -5.02
N GLU A 228 1.62 -38.95 -5.71
CA GLU A 228 0.81 -38.93 -6.93
C GLU A 228 1.43 -39.78 -8.05
N LYS A 229 2.72 -39.59 -8.35
CA LYS A 229 3.37 -40.27 -9.48
C LYS A 229 3.60 -41.76 -9.26
N TRP A 230 3.93 -42.16 -8.04
CA TRP A 230 4.39 -43.53 -7.74
C TRP A 230 3.35 -44.37 -7.01
N LEU A 231 2.46 -43.75 -6.22
CA LEU A 231 1.41 -44.46 -5.49
C LEU A 231 0.02 -44.24 -6.10
N GLY A 232 -0.12 -43.36 -7.10
CA GLY A 232 -1.39 -43.07 -7.76
C GLY A 232 -2.42 -42.35 -6.87
N TYR A 233 -2.01 -41.90 -5.67
CA TYR A 233 -2.90 -41.23 -4.72
C TYR A 233 -2.71 -39.70 -4.78
N ARG A 234 -3.81 -38.96 -4.80
CA ARG A 234 -3.78 -37.48 -4.87
C ARG A 234 -4.26 -36.87 -3.57
N PHE A 235 -3.37 -36.14 -2.90
CA PHE A 235 -3.75 -35.29 -1.76
C PHE A 235 -4.64 -34.11 -2.17
N VAL A 236 -4.48 -33.66 -3.43
CA VAL A 236 -5.27 -32.59 -4.02
C VAL A 236 -6.24 -33.22 -5.05
N PRO A 237 -7.55 -33.21 -4.78
CA PRO A 237 -8.55 -33.73 -5.69
C PRO A 237 -8.44 -33.10 -7.08
N LYS A 238 -8.73 -33.86 -8.13
CA LYS A 238 -8.60 -33.39 -9.51
C LYS A 238 -9.47 -32.15 -9.81
N TRP A 239 -10.64 -32.05 -9.19
CA TRP A 239 -11.52 -30.89 -9.37
C TRP A 239 -10.88 -29.57 -8.94
N VAL A 240 -9.88 -29.59 -8.04
CA VAL A 240 -9.13 -28.38 -7.63
C VAL A 240 -8.31 -27.84 -8.80
N ASP A 241 -7.68 -28.73 -9.57
CA ASP A 241 -6.96 -28.36 -10.79
C ASP A 241 -7.91 -27.83 -11.87
N GLU A 242 -9.10 -28.45 -11.99
CA GLU A 242 -10.14 -28.04 -12.93
C GLU A 242 -10.67 -26.65 -12.56
N ALA A 243 -10.91 -26.40 -11.27
CA ALA A 243 -11.31 -25.10 -10.71
C ALA A 243 -10.24 -24.02 -10.95
N ASN A 244 -8.97 -24.35 -10.74
CA ASN A 244 -7.83 -23.49 -11.08
C ASN A 244 -7.84 -23.13 -12.57
N SER A 245 -7.93 -24.14 -13.43
CA SER A 245 -7.98 -23.97 -14.88
C SER A 245 -9.19 -23.15 -15.36
N GLU A 246 -10.33 -23.21 -14.66
CA GLU A 246 -11.51 -22.40 -14.94
C GLU A 246 -11.27 -20.91 -14.64
N ILE A 247 -10.67 -20.60 -13.48
CA ILE A 247 -10.36 -19.20 -13.10
C ILE A 247 -9.27 -18.63 -14.03
N GLU A 248 -8.28 -19.44 -14.44
CA GLU A 248 -7.30 -19.04 -15.46
C GLU A 248 -8.00 -18.67 -16.77
N ARG A 249 -8.87 -19.55 -17.27
CA ARG A 249 -9.59 -19.31 -18.52
C ARG A 249 -10.48 -18.07 -18.45
N TRP A 250 -11.12 -17.84 -17.31
CA TRP A 250 -11.90 -16.62 -17.11
C TRP A 250 -11.03 -15.37 -17.17
N THR A 251 -9.85 -15.40 -16.54
CA THR A 251 -8.89 -14.28 -16.58
C THR A 251 -8.32 -14.07 -17.98
N THR A 252 -7.99 -15.14 -18.70
CA THR A 252 -7.51 -15.07 -20.08
C THR A 252 -8.56 -14.46 -21.01
N ARG A 253 -9.86 -14.78 -20.83
CA ARG A 253 -10.93 -14.13 -21.61
C ARG A 253 -10.97 -12.62 -21.39
N MET A 254 -10.76 -12.14 -20.17
CA MET A 254 -10.67 -10.70 -19.88
C MET A 254 -9.42 -10.06 -20.50
N CYS A 255 -8.27 -10.74 -20.48
CA CYS A 255 -7.06 -10.31 -21.19
C CYS A 255 -7.29 -10.18 -22.70
N ASP A 256 -7.94 -11.17 -23.30
CA ASP A 256 -8.24 -11.18 -24.74
C ASP A 256 -9.14 -10.01 -25.11
N GLU A 257 -10.18 -9.75 -24.30
CA GLU A 257 -11.09 -8.62 -24.54
C GLU A 257 -10.41 -7.27 -24.31
N ALA A 258 -9.62 -7.11 -23.25
CA ALA A 258 -8.82 -5.91 -23.03
C ALA A 258 -7.85 -5.65 -24.20
N SER A 259 -7.26 -6.72 -24.77
CA SER A 259 -6.43 -6.63 -25.98
C SER A 259 -7.24 -6.15 -27.19
N ARG A 260 -8.47 -6.65 -27.39
CA ARG A 260 -9.37 -6.18 -28.46
C ARG A 260 -9.74 -4.71 -28.29
N VAL A 261 -10.06 -4.27 -27.07
CA VAL A 261 -10.34 -2.86 -26.74
C VAL A 261 -9.15 -1.99 -27.14
N LEU A 262 -7.93 -2.37 -26.75
CA LEU A 262 -6.71 -1.61 -27.08
C LEU A 262 -6.45 -1.55 -28.59
N ASN A 263 -6.64 -2.66 -29.29
CA ASN A 263 -6.38 -2.75 -30.73
C ASN A 263 -7.41 -1.98 -31.56
N ALA A 264 -8.63 -1.79 -31.05
CA ALA A 264 -9.65 -0.98 -31.71
C ALA A 264 -9.31 0.51 -31.73
N GLY A 265 -8.47 1.00 -30.81
CA GLY A 265 -7.91 2.36 -30.82
C GLY A 265 -8.86 3.48 -30.36
N ASP A 266 -10.16 3.21 -30.24
CA ASP A 266 -11.19 4.19 -29.84
C ASP A 266 -12.08 3.64 -28.70
N ALA A 267 -11.45 3.43 -27.53
CA ALA A 267 -12.15 2.96 -26.34
C ALA A 267 -12.70 4.13 -25.53
N ALA A 268 -13.96 4.01 -25.07
CA ALA A 268 -14.53 4.88 -24.05
C ALA A 268 -13.61 4.93 -22.81
N VAL A 269 -13.67 6.02 -22.05
CA VAL A 269 -12.69 6.28 -20.98
C VAL A 269 -12.73 5.18 -19.90
N GLU A 270 -13.93 4.76 -19.53
CA GLU A 270 -14.23 3.66 -18.61
C GLU A 270 -13.79 2.29 -19.11
N ASP A 271 -13.70 2.10 -20.43
CA ASP A 271 -13.30 0.84 -21.06
C ASP A 271 -11.79 0.70 -21.20
N ARG A 272 -11.02 1.73 -20.84
CA ARG A 272 -9.56 1.70 -20.97
C ARG A 272 -8.95 0.67 -20.00
N PRO A 273 -8.23 -0.35 -20.49
CA PRO A 273 -7.57 -1.34 -19.64
C PRO A 273 -6.27 -0.79 -19.05
N VAL A 274 -6.36 0.07 -18.04
CA VAL A 274 -5.23 0.87 -17.53
C VAL A 274 -4.05 -0.01 -17.12
N VAL A 275 -4.30 -1.04 -16.30
CA VAL A 275 -3.21 -1.91 -15.79
C VAL A 275 -2.67 -2.81 -16.89
N TYR A 276 -3.56 -3.46 -17.65
CA TYR A 276 -3.17 -4.38 -18.70
C TYR A 276 -2.38 -3.66 -19.81
N GLN A 277 -2.79 -2.46 -20.21
CA GLN A 277 -2.05 -1.62 -21.18
C GLN A 277 -0.65 -1.27 -20.69
N GLN A 278 -0.52 -0.84 -19.43
CA GLN A 278 0.77 -0.52 -18.82
C GLN A 278 1.69 -1.74 -18.75
N LEU A 279 1.14 -2.89 -18.35
CA LEU A 279 1.87 -4.15 -18.27
C LEU A 279 2.37 -4.56 -19.65
N GLN A 280 1.47 -4.62 -20.63
CA GLN A 280 1.79 -5.01 -22.01
C GLN A 280 2.89 -4.12 -22.59
N SER A 281 2.73 -2.80 -22.45
CA SER A 281 3.71 -1.82 -22.94
C SER A 281 5.07 -1.99 -22.27
N SER A 282 5.10 -2.24 -20.97
CA SER A 282 6.33 -2.42 -20.20
C SER A 282 7.05 -3.71 -20.55
N MET A 283 6.32 -4.82 -20.66
CA MET A 283 6.89 -6.12 -21.00
C MET A 283 7.39 -6.15 -22.46
N VAL A 284 6.66 -5.58 -23.42
CA VAL A 284 7.14 -5.45 -24.82
C VAL A 284 8.41 -4.61 -24.90
N LYS A 285 8.47 -3.51 -24.14
CA LYS A 285 9.67 -2.67 -24.07
C LYS A 285 10.87 -3.40 -23.46
N GLU A 286 10.65 -4.21 -22.43
CA GLU A 286 11.70 -5.03 -21.82
C GLU A 286 12.19 -6.13 -22.75
N ALA A 287 11.27 -6.84 -23.41
CA ALA A 287 11.60 -7.85 -24.42
C ALA A 287 12.49 -7.27 -25.52
N LYS A 288 12.11 -6.12 -26.10
CA LYS A 288 12.92 -5.41 -27.11
C LYS A 288 14.30 -5.02 -26.59
N LYS A 289 14.40 -4.56 -25.34
CA LYS A 289 15.67 -4.17 -24.72
C LYS A 289 16.62 -5.36 -24.51
N ASN A 290 16.08 -6.51 -24.14
CA ASN A 290 16.86 -7.70 -23.80
C ASN A 290 17.05 -8.65 -25.00
N GLY A 291 16.55 -8.32 -26.18
CA GLY A 291 16.52 -9.23 -27.33
C GLY A 291 15.68 -10.49 -27.09
N GLY A 292 14.72 -10.41 -26.16
CA GLY A 292 13.85 -11.51 -25.77
C GLY A 292 12.59 -11.63 -26.62
N PRO A 293 11.85 -12.74 -26.50
CA PRO A 293 10.59 -12.95 -27.21
C PRO A 293 9.52 -11.94 -26.75
N VAL A 294 8.54 -11.69 -27.62
CA VAL A 294 7.33 -10.95 -27.24
C VAL A 294 6.64 -11.69 -26.09
N PRO A 295 6.16 -10.98 -25.05
CA PRO A 295 5.46 -11.59 -23.93
C PRO A 295 4.31 -12.49 -24.38
N GLN A 296 4.20 -13.67 -23.79
CA GLN A 296 3.09 -14.58 -24.10
C GLN A 296 1.82 -14.14 -23.38
N ALA A 297 0.65 -14.42 -23.97
CA ALA A 297 -0.65 -14.13 -23.34
C ALA A 297 -0.76 -14.75 -21.93
N GLN A 298 -0.17 -15.93 -21.73
CA GLN A 298 -0.14 -16.60 -20.43
C GLN A 298 0.68 -15.83 -19.37
N GLU A 299 1.75 -15.12 -19.76
CA GLU A 299 2.54 -14.30 -18.83
C GLU A 299 1.75 -13.08 -18.37
N MET A 300 1.01 -12.46 -19.30
CA MET A 300 0.09 -11.37 -19.00
C MET A 300 -1.01 -11.83 -18.05
N ALA A 301 -1.70 -12.94 -18.40
CA ALA A 301 -2.78 -13.50 -17.61
C ALA A 301 -2.32 -13.89 -16.19
N SER A 302 -1.14 -14.50 -16.06
CA SER A 302 -0.56 -14.86 -14.76
C SER A 302 -0.28 -13.66 -13.86
N GLU A 303 0.21 -12.55 -14.44
CA GLU A 303 0.51 -11.33 -13.69
C GLU A 303 -0.78 -10.61 -13.25
N VAL A 304 -1.77 -10.46 -14.13
CA VAL A 304 -3.00 -9.77 -13.76
C VAL A 304 -3.87 -10.60 -12.81
N LEU A 305 -3.91 -11.92 -12.95
CA LEU A 305 -4.62 -12.83 -12.05
C LEU A 305 -4.17 -12.66 -10.58
N ASP A 306 -2.88 -12.44 -10.35
CA ASP A 306 -2.34 -12.12 -9.02
C ASP A 306 -2.95 -10.81 -8.47
N HIS A 307 -3.09 -9.79 -9.32
CA HIS A 307 -3.74 -8.53 -8.93
C HIS A 307 -5.24 -8.72 -8.63
N LEU A 308 -5.93 -9.58 -9.38
CA LEU A 308 -7.35 -9.90 -9.14
C LEU A 308 -7.49 -10.48 -7.74
N ALA A 309 -6.80 -11.59 -7.48
CA ALA A 309 -6.84 -12.30 -6.20
C ALA A 309 -6.47 -11.39 -5.02
N ALA A 310 -5.42 -10.58 -5.17
CA ALA A 310 -5.00 -9.64 -4.13
C ALA A 310 -6.02 -8.53 -3.88
N GLY A 311 -6.71 -8.04 -4.92
CA GLY A 311 -7.59 -6.88 -4.84
C GLY A 311 -8.97 -7.18 -4.28
N PHE A 312 -9.60 -8.30 -4.68
CA PHE A 312 -10.99 -8.58 -4.31
C PHE A 312 -11.12 -9.23 -2.91
N ASP A 313 -10.41 -10.34 -2.64
CA ASP A 313 -10.62 -11.13 -1.41
C ASP A 313 -10.22 -10.31 -0.18
N THR A 314 -9.08 -9.61 -0.23
CA THR A 314 -8.58 -8.83 0.90
C THR A 314 -9.47 -7.61 1.22
N SER A 315 -9.92 -6.90 0.18
CA SER A 315 -10.80 -5.74 0.33
C SER A 315 -12.20 -6.17 0.75
N GLY A 316 -12.73 -7.25 0.17
CA GLY A 316 -14.03 -7.83 0.53
C GLY A 316 -14.09 -8.26 1.99
N ILE A 317 -13.09 -9.01 2.46
CA ILE A 317 -12.95 -9.41 3.87
C ILE A 317 -12.90 -8.18 4.79
N THR A 318 -12.08 -7.17 4.44
CA THR A 318 -11.96 -5.95 5.25
C THR A 318 -13.29 -5.19 5.33
N LEU A 319 -13.99 -5.05 4.20
CA LEU A 319 -15.28 -4.36 4.15
C LEU A 319 -16.37 -5.11 4.93
N ASP A 320 -16.35 -6.44 4.91
CA ASP A 320 -17.31 -7.26 5.64
C ASP A 320 -17.19 -7.04 7.16
N TYR A 321 -15.97 -7.14 7.71
CA TYR A 321 -15.73 -6.82 9.12
C TYR A 321 -16.01 -5.36 9.46
N LEU A 322 -15.75 -4.43 8.54
CA LEU A 322 -16.09 -3.02 8.73
C LEU A 322 -17.62 -2.84 8.86
N VAL A 323 -18.40 -3.49 8.00
CA VAL A 323 -19.87 -3.44 8.08
C VAL A 323 -20.38 -4.12 9.34
N HIS A 324 -19.82 -5.27 9.74
CA HIS A 324 -20.16 -5.94 10.99
C HIS A 324 -19.95 -5.01 12.20
N GLU A 325 -18.77 -4.40 12.32
CA GLU A 325 -18.43 -3.55 13.46
C GLU A 325 -19.27 -2.26 13.51
N LEU A 326 -19.57 -1.66 12.36
CA LEU A 326 -20.48 -0.49 12.29
C LEU A 326 -21.93 -0.86 12.57
N SER A 327 -22.39 -2.04 12.15
CA SER A 327 -23.77 -2.51 12.42
C SER A 327 -23.99 -2.80 13.91
N LYS A 328 -22.93 -3.13 14.65
CA LYS A 328 -22.96 -3.27 16.11
C LYS A 328 -22.94 -1.94 16.86
N ARG A 329 -22.66 -0.82 16.17
CA ARG A 329 -22.46 0.51 16.78
C ARG A 329 -23.22 1.59 16.00
N PRO A 330 -24.56 1.68 16.18
CA PRO A 330 -25.39 2.67 15.49
C PRO A 330 -24.92 4.12 15.67
N GLU A 331 -24.40 4.48 16.85
CA GLU A 331 -23.86 5.82 17.11
C GLU A 331 -22.64 6.14 16.24
N MET A 332 -21.72 5.18 16.04
CA MET A 332 -20.56 5.35 15.17
C MET A 332 -20.99 5.45 13.71
N GLN A 333 -22.01 4.68 13.33
CA GLN A 333 -22.61 4.74 12.01
C GLN A 333 -23.22 6.12 11.73
N ALA A 334 -23.99 6.67 12.66
CA ALA A 334 -24.57 8.01 12.55
C ALA A 334 -23.49 9.11 12.46
N ARG A 335 -22.40 9.00 13.22
CA ARG A 335 -21.26 9.92 13.12
C ARG A 335 -20.58 9.85 11.75
N LEU A 336 -20.39 8.63 11.21
CA LEU A 336 -19.84 8.44 9.87
C LEU A 336 -20.76 9.03 8.80
N GLN A 337 -22.06 8.76 8.90
CA GLN A 337 -23.08 9.35 8.02
C GLN A 337 -23.03 10.88 8.05
N GLN A 338 -22.90 11.48 9.25
CA GLN A 338 -22.78 12.92 9.41
C GLN A 338 -21.51 13.48 8.73
N GLU A 339 -20.37 12.82 8.85
CA GLU A 339 -19.15 13.21 8.14
C GLU A 339 -19.34 13.15 6.61
N LEU A 340 -19.98 12.09 6.11
CA LEU A 340 -20.24 11.89 4.68
C LEU A 340 -21.16 12.96 4.07
N LEU A 341 -22.04 13.60 4.86
CA LEU A 341 -22.87 14.72 4.40
C LEU A 341 -22.05 15.94 3.94
N GLY A 342 -20.79 16.04 4.38
CA GLY A 342 -19.85 17.09 3.98
C GLY A 342 -19.23 16.91 2.59
N LEU A 343 -19.46 15.76 1.93
CA LEU A 343 -18.97 15.53 0.57
C LEU A 343 -19.76 16.33 -0.46
N SER A 344 -19.06 16.83 -1.47
CA SER A 344 -19.65 17.51 -2.64
C SER A 344 -19.04 16.97 -3.95
N PRO A 345 -19.86 16.45 -4.88
CA PRO A 345 -21.26 16.07 -4.69
C PRO A 345 -21.44 15.01 -3.59
N ARG A 346 -22.64 14.94 -3.01
CA ARG A 346 -23.02 13.82 -2.14
C ARG A 346 -23.08 12.54 -2.97
N ILE A 347 -22.85 11.40 -2.34
CA ILE A 347 -22.96 10.11 -3.01
C ILE A 347 -24.39 9.60 -2.83
N THR A 348 -25.33 10.13 -3.61
CA THR A 348 -26.74 9.70 -3.64
C THR A 348 -27.16 9.42 -5.07
N LYS A 349 -28.24 8.65 -5.26
CA LYS A 349 -28.76 8.32 -6.61
C LYS A 349 -28.96 9.57 -7.50
N SER A 350 -29.42 10.67 -6.92
CA SER A 350 -29.62 11.96 -7.61
C SER A 350 -28.33 12.64 -8.09
N SER A 351 -27.17 12.28 -7.54
CA SER A 351 -25.87 12.86 -7.89
C SER A 351 -25.15 12.07 -8.98
N ALA A 352 -25.72 10.96 -9.46
CA ALA A 352 -25.17 10.19 -10.56
C ALA A 352 -24.99 11.05 -11.83
N PRO A 353 -23.95 10.81 -12.65
CA PRO A 353 -22.83 9.90 -12.44
C PRO A 353 -21.62 10.58 -11.76
N HIS A 354 -21.83 11.63 -10.98
CA HIS A 354 -20.74 12.40 -10.38
C HIS A 354 -20.38 11.88 -8.99
N LEU A 355 -19.16 11.38 -8.85
CA LEU A 355 -18.56 11.07 -7.55
C LEU A 355 -17.82 12.30 -7.00
N PRO A 356 -17.79 12.51 -5.67
CA PRO A 356 -16.91 13.49 -5.04
C PRO A 356 -15.43 13.23 -5.36
N ASP A 357 -14.62 14.29 -5.28
CA ASP A 357 -13.18 14.22 -5.54
C ASP A 357 -12.55 13.08 -4.71
N PRO A 358 -11.83 12.13 -5.34
CA PRO A 358 -11.13 11.05 -4.64
C PRO A 358 -10.26 11.55 -3.47
N LYS A 359 -9.67 12.74 -3.58
CA LYS A 359 -8.86 13.33 -2.50
C LYS A 359 -9.72 13.76 -1.31
N ALA A 360 -10.91 14.30 -1.56
CA ALA A 360 -11.84 14.69 -0.51
C ALA A 360 -12.30 13.46 0.29
N VAL A 361 -12.73 12.41 -0.40
CA VAL A 361 -13.10 11.13 0.21
C VAL A 361 -11.93 10.51 0.98
N ASP A 362 -10.72 10.56 0.42
CA ASP A 362 -9.53 10.03 1.08
C ASP A 362 -9.14 10.82 2.34
N SER A 363 -9.44 12.12 2.40
CA SER A 363 -9.11 13.00 3.52
C SER A 363 -10.08 12.95 4.71
N LEU A 364 -11.22 12.24 4.58
CA LEU A 364 -12.21 12.15 5.64
C LEU A 364 -11.66 11.42 6.88
N PRO A 365 -11.50 12.11 8.03
CA PRO A 365 -10.80 11.58 9.19
C PRO A 365 -11.50 10.40 9.85
N LEU A 366 -12.82 10.44 10.03
CA LEU A 366 -13.57 9.35 10.66
C LEU A 366 -13.67 8.14 9.73
N LEU A 367 -13.97 8.35 8.44
CA LEU A 367 -13.93 7.26 7.45
C LEU A 367 -12.56 6.59 7.39
N HIS A 368 -11.47 7.36 7.42
CA HIS A 368 -10.12 6.82 7.47
C HIS A 368 -9.88 6.02 8.75
N SER A 369 -10.30 6.55 9.89
CA SER A 369 -10.17 5.92 11.20
C SER A 369 -10.92 4.60 11.31
N VAL A 370 -12.13 4.54 10.75
CA VAL A 370 -12.96 3.33 10.68
C VAL A 370 -12.24 2.25 9.86
N VAL A 371 -11.72 2.59 8.68
CA VAL A 371 -10.96 1.64 7.83
C VAL A 371 -9.70 1.16 8.55
N TRP A 372 -8.95 2.06 9.18
CA TRP A 372 -7.70 1.71 9.88
C TRP A 372 -7.95 0.84 11.10
N GLU A 373 -8.99 1.12 11.87
CA GLU A 373 -9.32 0.31 13.04
C GLU A 373 -9.78 -1.09 12.65
N THR A 374 -10.53 -1.22 11.55
CA THR A 374 -10.86 -2.54 11.00
C THR A 374 -9.61 -3.27 10.54
N LEU A 375 -8.71 -2.64 9.79
CA LEU A 375 -7.46 -3.28 9.35
C LEU A 375 -6.53 -3.67 10.52
N ARG A 376 -6.58 -2.94 11.63
CA ARG A 376 -5.81 -3.25 12.84
C ARG A 376 -6.36 -4.47 13.57
N LEU A 377 -7.67 -4.54 13.75
CA LEU A 377 -8.31 -5.60 14.54
C LEU A 377 -8.59 -6.86 13.71
N HIS A 378 -9.08 -6.67 12.49
CA HIS A 378 -9.53 -7.70 11.56
C HIS A 378 -8.66 -7.68 10.29
N SER A 379 -7.36 -7.95 10.45
CA SER A 379 -6.45 -8.03 9.31
C SER A 379 -6.94 -9.11 8.33
N ALA A 380 -7.13 -8.75 7.07
CA ALA A 380 -7.51 -9.70 6.03
C ALA A 380 -6.40 -10.72 5.73
N ILE A 381 -5.13 -10.38 6.04
CA ILE A 381 -3.97 -11.26 5.88
C ILE A 381 -3.20 -11.34 7.21
N PRO A 382 -3.68 -12.09 8.22
CA PRO A 382 -2.98 -12.23 9.50
C PRO A 382 -1.85 -13.26 9.45
N GLY A 383 -1.84 -14.14 8.44
CA GLY A 383 -0.89 -15.25 8.35
C GLY A 383 0.57 -14.85 8.14
N PRO A 384 1.50 -15.83 8.31
CA PRO A 384 2.92 -15.58 8.25
C PRO A 384 3.36 -15.09 6.87
N GLN A 385 4.28 -14.13 6.88
CA GLN A 385 4.88 -13.56 5.68
C GLN A 385 6.39 -13.90 5.65
N PRO A 386 6.76 -15.13 5.27
CA PRO A 386 8.14 -15.61 5.38
C PRO A 386 9.13 -14.77 4.58
N ARG A 387 10.34 -14.64 5.13
CA ARG A 387 11.52 -14.02 4.52
C ARG A 387 12.75 -14.82 4.87
N PHE A 388 13.73 -14.83 3.97
CA PHE A 388 14.98 -15.56 4.16
C PHE A 388 16.09 -14.63 4.61
N THR A 389 16.77 -15.03 5.68
CA THR A 389 17.96 -14.33 6.16
C THR A 389 19.01 -14.28 5.05
N PRO A 390 19.75 -13.17 4.90
CA PRO A 390 20.82 -13.09 3.92
C PRO A 390 21.93 -14.13 4.24
N PRO A 391 22.77 -14.54 3.27
CA PRO A 391 23.76 -15.61 3.46
C PRO A 391 24.73 -15.40 4.63
N GLN A 392 25.04 -14.13 4.95
CA GLN A 392 25.88 -13.74 6.08
C GLN A 392 25.16 -13.80 7.45
N GLY A 393 23.88 -14.17 7.48
CA GLY A 393 23.02 -14.11 8.67
C GLY A 393 22.60 -12.69 9.04
N CYS A 394 21.85 -12.56 10.13
CA CYS A 394 21.42 -11.28 10.68
C CYS A 394 21.33 -11.34 12.21
N ARG A 395 21.40 -10.17 12.86
CA ARG A 395 21.04 -10.03 14.28
C ARG A 395 19.61 -9.54 14.35
N LEU A 396 18.77 -10.28 15.07
CA LEU A 396 17.40 -9.91 15.40
C LEU A 396 17.27 -9.89 16.93
N GLY A 397 16.52 -8.94 17.47
CA GLY A 397 16.39 -8.64 18.90
C GLY A 397 17.06 -7.30 19.31
N PRO A 398 16.77 -6.76 20.50
CA PRO A 398 17.39 -5.52 21.00
C PRO A 398 18.86 -5.71 21.42
N GLU A 399 19.69 -4.68 21.25
CA GLU A 399 21.17 -4.76 21.33
C GLU A 399 21.79 -4.88 22.74
N GLU A 400 21.13 -4.42 23.81
CA GLU A 400 21.83 -4.25 25.11
C GLU A 400 21.31 -5.10 26.29
N ALA A 401 20.04 -5.52 26.30
CA ALA A 401 19.48 -6.48 27.26
C ALA A 401 18.04 -6.84 26.84
N PRO A 402 17.65 -8.11 26.69
CA PRO A 402 16.35 -8.44 26.11
C PRO A 402 15.22 -8.32 27.14
N TYR A 403 14.44 -7.25 26.95
CA TYR A 403 13.04 -7.00 27.35
C TYR A 403 12.74 -6.18 28.62
N HIS A 404 12.32 -4.93 28.39
CA HIS A 404 10.95 -4.54 28.68
C HIS A 404 10.31 -4.01 27.39
N ILE A 405 9.30 -4.73 26.88
CA ILE A 405 8.38 -4.27 25.83
C ILE A 405 7.04 -4.13 26.53
N PRO A 406 6.48 -2.91 26.69
CA PRO A 406 5.14 -2.79 27.24
C PRO A 406 4.15 -3.49 26.31
N GLY A 407 3.34 -4.37 26.90
CA GLY A 407 2.20 -4.97 26.22
C GLY A 407 1.27 -3.87 25.71
N GLY A 408 0.89 -3.97 24.44
CA GLY A 408 -0.11 -3.12 23.80
C GLY A 408 0.37 -1.68 23.55
N VAL A 409 0.86 -1.41 22.33
CA VAL A 409 0.98 -0.01 21.84
C VAL A 409 -0.39 0.66 21.75
N TYR A 410 -1.43 -0.14 21.55
CA TYR A 410 -2.81 0.30 21.52
C TYR A 410 -3.46 0.03 22.88
N GLU A 411 -3.82 1.08 23.60
CA GLU A 411 -4.69 0.99 24.77
C GLU A 411 -6.01 0.30 24.37
N ARG A 412 -6.41 -0.73 25.13
CA ARG A 412 -7.60 -1.57 24.83
C ARG A 412 -7.52 -2.17 23.41
N ALA A 413 -6.39 -2.79 23.07
CA ALA A 413 -6.07 -3.32 21.74
C ALA A 413 -7.09 -4.34 21.19
N THR A 414 -7.80 -5.06 22.07
CA THR A 414 -8.82 -6.05 21.66
C THR A 414 -10.13 -5.41 21.24
N GLU A 415 -10.30 -4.10 21.43
CA GLU A 415 -11.53 -3.39 21.10
C GLU A 415 -11.43 -2.67 19.77
N TRP A 416 -12.49 -2.76 18.97
CA TRP A 416 -12.69 -1.92 17.79
C TRP A 416 -13.13 -0.51 18.21
N ARG A 417 -12.20 0.45 18.17
CA ARG A 417 -12.38 1.86 18.57
C ARG A 417 -11.74 2.81 17.54
N PRO A 418 -12.48 3.25 16.50
CA PRO A 418 -11.98 4.19 15.49
C PRO A 418 -11.42 5.49 16.06
N ASP A 419 -12.00 6.00 17.15
CA ASP A 419 -11.58 7.26 17.78
C ASP A 419 -10.10 7.29 18.19
N ARG A 420 -9.41 6.14 18.28
CA ARG A 420 -7.98 6.11 18.57
C ARG A 420 -7.10 6.70 17.46
N TRP A 421 -7.65 6.78 16.25
CA TRP A 421 -6.99 7.34 15.07
C TRP A 421 -7.45 8.78 14.78
N LEU A 422 -8.44 9.27 15.53
CA LEU A 422 -8.77 10.68 15.54
C LEU A 422 -7.76 11.42 16.39
N ASP A 423 -7.49 12.68 16.05
CA ASP A 423 -6.60 13.54 16.82
C ASP A 423 -5.16 13.01 16.97
N LEU A 424 -4.64 12.27 15.98
CA LEU A 424 -3.24 11.78 15.97
C LEU A 424 -2.22 12.92 16.13
N ASP A 425 -2.57 14.11 15.64
CA ASP A 425 -1.83 15.37 15.79
C ASP A 425 -1.76 15.89 17.23
N LYS A 426 -2.68 15.46 18.11
CA LYS A 426 -2.66 15.77 19.55
C LYS A 426 -1.80 14.79 20.35
N LEU A 427 -1.38 13.67 19.76
CA LEU A 427 -0.43 12.75 20.39
C LEU A 427 0.98 13.31 20.30
N ASP A 428 1.83 12.89 21.24
CA ASP A 428 3.26 13.15 21.11
C ASP A 428 3.81 12.51 19.82
N GLU A 429 4.78 13.17 19.19
CA GLU A 429 5.30 12.78 17.88
C GLU A 429 5.90 11.36 17.88
N GLU A 430 6.41 10.89 19.02
CA GLU A 430 6.94 9.54 19.16
C GLU A 430 5.82 8.49 19.16
N LYS A 431 4.76 8.69 19.94
CA LYS A 431 3.58 7.83 19.99
C LYS A 431 2.79 7.84 18.68
N ARG A 432 2.69 9.00 18.02
CA ARG A 432 2.09 9.13 16.69
C ARG A 432 2.86 8.31 15.64
N ARG A 433 4.20 8.43 15.62
CA ARG A 433 5.07 7.62 14.75
C ARG A 433 4.99 6.14 15.08
N ASP A 434 4.88 5.79 16.36
CA ASP A 434 4.59 4.43 16.77
C ASP A 434 3.34 3.92 16.06
N MET A 435 2.21 4.58 16.30
CA MET A 435 0.91 4.14 15.81
C MET A 435 0.84 4.10 14.28
N GLU A 436 1.28 5.15 13.59
CA GLU A 436 1.13 5.27 12.13
C GLU A 436 2.18 4.52 11.32
N SER A 437 3.44 4.52 11.77
CA SER A 437 4.58 4.13 10.92
C SER A 437 5.35 2.93 11.43
N ARG A 438 5.25 2.60 12.72
CA ARG A 438 6.00 1.49 13.33
C ARG A 438 5.13 0.27 13.57
N TRP A 439 3.89 0.44 14.03
CA TRP A 439 3.02 -0.66 14.48
C TRP A 439 1.84 -0.96 13.54
N PHE A 440 1.46 -0.06 12.65
CA PHE A 440 0.47 -0.33 11.62
C PHE A 440 1.14 -0.91 10.36
N TRP A 441 0.95 -2.22 10.13
CA TRP A 441 1.55 -2.96 9.01
C TRP A 441 0.53 -3.46 7.98
N ALA A 442 -0.73 -3.04 8.09
CA ALA A 442 -1.71 -3.30 7.04
C ALA A 442 -1.43 -2.44 5.80
N PHE A 443 -1.64 -3.00 4.61
CA PHE A 443 -1.50 -2.25 3.36
C PHE A 443 -2.54 -1.12 3.31
N GLY A 444 -2.10 0.05 2.83
CA GLY A 444 -2.81 1.32 3.00
C GLY A 444 -4.28 1.33 2.58
N SER A 445 -5.05 2.24 3.20
CA SER A 445 -6.48 2.44 2.92
C SER A 445 -6.71 2.79 1.44
N GLY A 446 -7.02 1.80 0.60
CA GLY A 446 -7.31 2.02 -0.81
C GLY A 446 -8.50 2.98 -0.98
N GLY A 447 -8.38 3.95 -1.89
CA GLY A 447 -9.48 4.89 -2.19
C GLY A 447 -10.76 4.20 -2.66
N GLN A 448 -10.64 3.01 -3.25
CA GLN A 448 -11.78 2.20 -3.73
C GLN A 448 -12.66 1.70 -2.57
N MET A 449 -12.08 1.18 -1.49
CA MET A 449 -12.84 0.77 -0.29
C MET A 449 -13.60 1.94 0.32
N LYS A 450 -12.96 3.11 0.40
CA LYS A 450 -13.58 4.33 0.93
C LYS A 450 -14.80 4.76 0.12
N TYR A 451 -14.78 4.63 -1.21
CA TYR A 451 -15.95 4.89 -2.05
C TYR A 451 -17.09 3.91 -1.79
N ILE A 452 -16.82 2.61 -1.62
CA ILE A 452 -17.86 1.62 -1.30
C ILE A 452 -18.51 1.96 0.05
N VAL A 453 -17.71 2.20 1.09
CA VAL A 453 -18.20 2.56 2.44
C VAL A 453 -18.98 3.87 2.40
N ALA A 454 -18.44 4.90 1.74
CA ALA A 454 -19.10 6.18 1.59
C ALA A 454 -20.43 6.06 0.83
N THR A 455 -20.49 5.21 -0.21
CA THR A 455 -21.72 4.96 -0.98
C THR A 455 -22.76 4.25 -0.14
N LEU A 456 -22.37 3.18 0.56
CA LEU A 456 -23.27 2.41 1.41
C LEU A 456 -23.86 3.30 2.52
N TYR A 457 -23.01 3.95 3.31
CA TYR A 457 -23.49 4.72 4.47
C TYR A 457 -24.06 6.09 4.11
N SER A 458 -23.78 6.67 2.94
CA SER A 458 -24.52 7.87 2.49
C SER A 458 -26.00 7.57 2.17
N ASN A 459 -26.34 6.30 1.87
CA ASN A 459 -27.69 5.92 1.40
C ASN A 459 -28.42 4.95 2.32
N TYR A 460 -27.72 4.28 3.23
CA TYR A 460 -28.29 3.22 4.07
C TYR A 460 -27.71 3.23 5.49
N THR A 461 -28.52 2.68 6.40
CA THR A 461 -28.14 2.23 7.73
C THR A 461 -28.17 0.71 7.73
N THR A 462 -27.15 0.05 8.27
CA THR A 462 -27.04 -1.42 8.31
C THR A 462 -27.33 -1.96 9.70
N THR A 463 -28.05 -3.09 9.77
CA THR A 463 -28.30 -3.85 11.00
C THR A 463 -28.04 -5.32 10.77
N ILE A 464 -27.47 -6.02 11.76
CA ILE A 464 -27.20 -7.46 11.68
C ILE A 464 -28.51 -8.23 11.88
N VAL A 465 -28.79 -9.16 10.98
CA VAL A 465 -29.86 -10.15 11.10
C VAL A 465 -29.31 -11.48 11.59
N ASP A 466 -28.17 -11.90 11.03
CA ASP A 466 -27.45 -13.11 11.42
C ASP A 466 -25.95 -12.93 11.14
N ASP A 467 -25.12 -13.11 12.17
CA ASP A 467 -23.67 -13.11 12.13
C ASP A 467 -23.07 -14.44 12.62
N THR A 468 -23.84 -15.53 12.55
CA THR A 468 -23.36 -16.87 12.87
C THR A 468 -22.15 -17.23 11.99
N GLY A 469 -21.02 -17.57 12.62
CA GLY A 469 -19.79 -17.90 11.91
C GLY A 469 -18.99 -16.69 11.42
N ILE A 470 -19.25 -15.48 11.96
CA ILE A 470 -18.48 -14.27 11.64
C ILE A 470 -17.03 -14.33 12.13
N GLU A 471 -16.65 -15.30 12.95
CA GLU A 471 -15.27 -15.38 13.47
C GLU A 471 -14.26 -15.62 12.34
N GLN A 472 -13.17 -14.86 12.37
CA GLN A 472 -12.04 -15.04 11.46
C GLN A 472 -11.50 -16.47 11.50
N ILE A 473 -11.31 -17.07 10.33
CA ILE A 473 -10.57 -18.32 10.21
C ILE A 473 -9.07 -18.08 10.42
N ASP A 474 -8.38 -19.09 10.95
CA ASP A 474 -6.93 -19.05 11.12
C ASP A 474 -6.24 -19.60 9.86
N SER A 475 -6.02 -18.69 8.91
CA SER A 475 -5.30 -18.95 7.66
C SER A 475 -4.56 -17.70 7.16
N TYR A 476 -3.93 -17.82 5.99
CA TYR A 476 -3.18 -16.69 5.40
C TYR A 476 -4.08 -15.52 5.05
N THR A 477 -5.17 -15.75 4.31
CA THR A 477 -6.32 -14.82 4.26
C THR A 477 -7.37 -15.28 5.27
N ALA A 478 -8.05 -14.36 5.96
CA ALA A 478 -8.93 -14.70 7.08
C ALA A 478 -10.37 -14.16 6.91
N PRO A 479 -11.17 -14.72 5.96
CA PRO A 479 -12.60 -14.46 5.89
C PRO A 479 -13.35 -14.99 7.13
N PRO A 480 -14.64 -14.67 7.27
CA PRO A 480 -15.54 -15.34 8.21
C PRO A 480 -15.59 -16.86 7.98
N LYS A 481 -15.76 -17.66 9.04
CA LYS A 481 -15.99 -19.11 8.92
C LYS A 481 -17.18 -19.48 8.06
N SER A 482 -18.21 -18.65 8.05
CA SER A 482 -19.46 -18.90 7.31
C SER A 482 -19.45 -18.40 5.87
N ASP A 483 -18.47 -17.59 5.46
CA ASP A 483 -18.49 -16.78 4.24
C ASP A 483 -19.77 -15.93 4.08
N LYS A 484 -20.40 -15.56 5.21
CA LYS A 484 -21.71 -14.89 5.23
C LYS A 484 -21.80 -13.86 6.34
N LEU A 485 -22.45 -12.75 6.02
CA LEU A 485 -22.96 -11.79 6.97
C LEU A 485 -24.33 -11.32 6.48
N MET A 486 -25.38 -11.66 7.23
CA MET A 486 -26.75 -11.34 6.83
C MET A 486 -27.16 -10.00 7.46
N ASN A 487 -27.42 -9.01 6.60
CA ASN A 487 -27.84 -7.68 7.03
C ASN A 487 -29.22 -7.31 6.50
N THR A 488 -29.91 -6.48 7.26
CA THR A 488 -31.02 -5.67 6.76
C THR A 488 -30.58 -4.22 6.69
N MET A 489 -31.23 -3.44 5.83
CA MET A 489 -30.90 -2.04 5.60
C MET A 489 -32.13 -1.15 5.69
N ALA A 490 -31.94 0.04 6.23
CA ALA A 490 -32.94 1.10 6.28
C ALA A 490 -32.37 2.38 5.67
N PHE A 491 -33.21 3.20 5.03
CA PHE A 491 -32.78 4.52 4.60
C PHE A 491 -32.36 5.37 5.80
N PRO A 492 -31.29 6.18 5.71
CA PRO A 492 -30.83 7.04 6.79
C PRO A 492 -31.85 8.17 6.99
N PHE A 493 -32.84 7.89 7.84
CA PHE A 493 -33.91 8.77 8.30
C PHE A 493 -34.82 9.39 7.20
N ASN A 494 -36.12 9.05 7.28
CA ASN A 494 -37.17 9.93 6.77
C ASN A 494 -37.01 11.32 7.41
N TYR A 495 -36.95 12.36 6.59
CA TYR A 495 -36.94 13.78 6.99
C TYR A 495 -38.27 14.26 7.65
N THR A 496 -39.03 13.37 8.27
CA THR A 496 -40.31 13.67 8.92
C THR A 496 -40.24 13.34 10.41
N LEU A 497 -39.99 14.39 11.19
CA LEU A 497 -40.40 14.61 12.58
C LEU A 497 -40.58 13.36 13.48
N GLN A 498 -39.58 13.09 14.32
CA GLN A 498 -39.88 12.73 15.71
C GLN A 498 -38.75 13.20 16.63
N ARG A 499 -39.06 14.25 17.42
CA ARG A 499 -38.37 14.58 18.66
C ARG A 499 -38.53 13.39 19.62
N ALA A 500 -37.57 12.48 19.62
CA ALA A 500 -37.37 11.59 20.76
C ALA A 500 -36.50 12.34 21.79
N TYR A 501 -37.16 12.75 22.85
CA TYR A 501 -36.60 13.41 24.01
C TYR A 501 -35.65 12.43 24.72
N VAL A 502 -34.33 12.65 24.61
CA VAL A 502 -33.34 11.97 25.46
C VAL A 502 -33.13 12.85 26.70
N PRO A 503 -33.33 12.34 27.93
CA PRO A 503 -33.15 13.15 29.12
C PRO A 503 -31.68 13.54 29.28
N TYR A 504 -31.50 14.85 29.39
CA TYR A 504 -30.29 15.60 29.62
C TYR A 504 -29.46 15.02 30.78
N GLN A 505 -28.40 14.27 30.48
CA GLN A 505 -27.24 14.19 31.36
C GLN A 505 -26.28 15.32 30.96
N GLN A 506 -26.07 16.19 31.94
CA GLN A 506 -25.16 17.35 32.05
C GLN A 506 -24.40 17.81 30.79
N PRO A 507 -24.42 19.12 30.48
CA PRO A 507 -23.73 19.63 29.30
C PRO A 507 -22.24 19.42 29.46
N TYR A 508 -21.69 18.46 28.70
CA TYR A 508 -20.36 18.66 28.15
C TYR A 508 -20.47 19.95 27.33
N SER A 509 -19.80 20.98 27.82
CA SER A 509 -19.50 22.19 27.06
C SER A 509 -19.13 21.77 25.65
N LEU A 510 -19.92 22.24 24.67
CA LEU A 510 -19.57 22.21 23.26
C LEU A 510 -18.07 22.53 23.14
N PRO A 511 -17.28 21.79 22.34
CA PRO A 511 -16.02 22.33 21.89
C PRO A 511 -16.37 23.68 21.27
N THR A 512 -15.88 24.75 21.89
CA THR A 512 -15.82 26.07 21.29
C THR A 512 -15.40 25.87 19.82
N PRO A 513 -16.03 26.56 18.85
CA PRO A 513 -15.53 26.55 17.48
C PRO A 513 -14.00 26.71 17.54
N ALA A 514 -13.29 25.91 16.75
CA ALA A 514 -11.83 25.91 16.67
C ALA A 514 -11.31 27.34 16.85
N PRO A 515 -10.33 27.58 17.75
CA PRO A 515 -9.95 28.92 18.16
C PRO A 515 -9.81 29.78 16.93
N THR A 516 -10.67 30.80 16.85
CA THR A 516 -10.63 31.95 15.95
C THR A 516 -9.44 31.89 15.00
N ALA A 517 -9.67 31.49 13.73
CA ALA A 517 -8.69 31.73 12.69
C ALA A 517 -8.30 33.20 12.78
N VAL A 518 -7.03 33.46 13.11
CA VAL A 518 -6.54 34.83 13.22
C VAL A 518 -6.77 35.49 11.87
N ASN A 519 -7.48 36.63 11.85
CA ASN A 519 -7.69 37.39 10.62
C ASN A 519 -6.37 38.00 10.17
N LEU A 520 -5.60 37.24 9.38
CA LEU A 520 -4.36 37.69 8.79
C LEU A 520 -4.67 38.72 7.70
N THR A 521 -3.99 39.85 7.75
CA THR A 521 -4.06 40.90 6.73
C THR A 521 -2.69 41.06 6.05
N PRO A 522 -2.62 41.65 4.85
CA PRO A 522 -1.34 41.92 4.21
C PRO A 522 -0.39 42.79 5.04
N SER A 523 -0.93 43.65 5.92
CA SER A 523 -0.11 44.48 6.82
C SER A 523 0.39 43.75 8.06
N SER A 524 -0.27 42.66 8.48
CA SER A 524 0.17 41.84 9.61
C SER A 524 1.20 40.77 9.23
N CYS A 525 1.35 40.48 7.93
CA CYS A 525 2.18 39.38 7.42
C CYS A 525 3.43 39.92 6.71
N ARG A 526 4.60 39.40 7.08
CA ARG A 526 5.86 39.66 6.39
C ARG A 526 6.52 38.36 5.97
N LEU A 527 6.68 38.17 4.67
CA LEU A 527 7.39 37.04 4.10
C LEU A 527 8.86 37.42 3.87
N VAL A 528 9.79 36.59 4.34
CA VAL A 528 11.24 36.85 4.26
C VAL A 528 11.93 35.67 3.61
N VAL A 529 12.74 35.91 2.57
CA VAL A 529 13.58 34.87 1.97
C VAL A 529 14.79 34.62 2.87
N ARG A 530 14.83 33.46 3.52
CA ARG A 530 15.89 33.03 4.45
C ARG A 530 17.04 32.34 3.75
N GLN A 531 16.77 31.69 2.63
CA GLN A 531 17.79 31.10 1.77
C GLN A 531 17.56 31.55 0.34
N GLN A 532 18.53 32.30 -0.19
CA GLN A 532 18.49 32.85 -1.54
C GLN A 532 18.99 31.82 -2.57
N PRO A 533 18.37 31.76 -3.76
CA PRO A 533 18.93 31.02 -4.89
C PRO A 533 20.18 31.72 -5.43
N LYS A 534 21.15 30.94 -5.92
CA LYS A 534 22.40 31.50 -6.48
C LYS A 534 22.57 31.21 -7.98
N GLU A 535 22.36 29.97 -8.38
CA GLU A 535 22.56 29.53 -9.77
C GLU A 535 21.55 28.43 -10.12
N ALA A 536 21.05 28.44 -11.35
CA ALA A 536 20.20 27.39 -11.89
C ALA A 536 20.77 26.82 -13.19
N LEU A 537 20.59 25.53 -13.42
CA LEU A 537 20.81 24.93 -14.73
C LEU A 537 19.53 25.01 -15.57
N VAL A 538 19.65 25.52 -16.79
CA VAL A 538 18.52 25.55 -17.73
C VAL A 538 18.04 24.13 -18.05
N THR A 539 16.73 23.90 -17.92
CA THR A 539 16.09 22.65 -18.27
C THR A 539 15.77 22.64 -19.76
N VAL A 540 16.48 21.81 -20.50
CA VAL A 540 16.29 21.66 -21.95
C VAL A 540 14.94 21.00 -22.23
N LYS A 541 14.11 21.64 -23.07
CA LYS A 541 12.81 21.13 -23.51
C LYS A 541 12.94 19.71 -24.09
N GLY A 542 12.13 18.77 -23.61
CA GLY A 542 12.19 17.35 -24.01
C GLY A 542 13.28 16.52 -23.33
N LYS A 543 14.08 17.11 -22.44
CA LYS A 543 15.07 16.43 -21.57
C LYS A 543 14.75 16.64 -20.09
N GLU A 544 13.47 16.79 -19.71
CA GLU A 544 13.06 17.09 -18.33
C GLU A 544 13.53 16.04 -17.30
N LYS A 545 13.75 14.79 -17.72
CA LYS A 545 14.29 13.73 -16.86
C LYS A 545 15.67 14.03 -16.27
N PHE A 546 16.45 14.91 -16.91
CA PHE A 546 17.80 15.28 -16.48
C PHE A 546 17.85 16.66 -15.81
N ARG A 547 16.69 17.28 -15.52
CA ARG A 547 16.64 18.60 -14.89
C ARG A 547 17.34 18.59 -13.53
N LYS A 548 18.01 19.70 -13.21
CA LYS A 548 18.59 19.95 -11.90
C LYS A 548 17.73 20.99 -11.18
N PRO A 549 17.43 20.81 -9.88
CA PRO A 549 16.75 21.83 -9.11
C PRO A 549 17.67 23.03 -8.91
N LEU A 550 17.05 24.19 -8.68
CA LEU A 550 17.67 25.45 -8.31
C LEU A 550 18.42 25.30 -6.99
N ASP A 551 19.61 25.90 -6.92
CA ASP A 551 20.54 25.70 -5.81
C ASP A 551 21.14 27.03 -5.32
N PRO A 552 21.23 27.25 -4.00
CA PRO A 552 20.51 26.56 -2.92
C PRO A 552 18.97 26.61 -3.07
N PRO A 553 18.22 25.63 -2.53
CA PRO A 553 16.75 25.65 -2.63
C PRO A 553 16.19 26.85 -1.87
N PRO A 554 15.29 27.67 -2.46
CA PRO A 554 14.73 28.81 -1.75
C PRO A 554 13.94 28.39 -0.51
N MET A 555 14.14 29.12 0.58
CA MET A 555 13.42 28.91 1.84
C MET A 555 12.93 30.25 2.34
N LEU A 556 11.64 30.32 2.68
CA LEU A 556 11.00 31.53 3.15
C LEU A 556 10.49 31.33 4.56
N GLN A 557 10.48 32.39 5.35
CA GLN A 557 9.88 32.43 6.68
C GLN A 557 8.75 33.46 6.68
N LEU A 558 7.60 33.07 7.21
CA LEU A 558 6.52 33.99 7.53
C LEU A 558 6.70 34.51 8.95
N SER A 559 6.66 35.83 9.09
CA SER A 559 6.57 36.53 10.36
C SER A 559 5.22 37.25 10.40
N VAL A 560 4.46 37.01 11.47
CA VAL A 560 3.21 37.70 11.75
C VAL A 560 3.44 38.65 12.94
N SER A 561 2.86 39.84 12.90
CA SER A 561 2.95 40.81 14.00
C SER A 561 2.40 40.22 15.30
N SER A 562 3.13 40.39 16.41
CA SER A 562 2.69 39.97 17.75
C SER A 562 1.41 40.66 18.21
N ASP A 563 1.09 41.83 17.66
CA ASP A 563 -0.15 42.55 17.97
C ASP A 563 -1.37 41.87 17.31
N THR A 564 -1.17 41.17 16.19
CA THR A 564 -2.21 40.47 15.44
C THR A 564 -2.39 39.03 15.92
N ASP A 565 -1.28 38.35 16.22
CA ASP A 565 -1.29 36.96 16.68
C ASP A 565 -0.30 36.75 17.85
N PRO A 566 -0.63 37.22 19.07
CA PRO A 566 0.25 37.10 20.22
C PRO A 566 0.53 35.63 20.60
N ASN A 567 -0.37 34.71 20.25
CA ASN A 567 -0.27 33.29 20.55
C ASN A 567 0.39 32.46 19.43
N GLN A 568 0.81 33.11 18.33
CA GLN A 568 1.44 32.47 17.17
C GLN A 568 0.62 31.31 16.58
N GLN A 569 -0.70 31.42 16.58
CA GLN A 569 -1.62 30.45 15.99
C GLN A 569 -1.36 30.23 14.49
N PHE A 570 -0.83 31.22 13.79
CA PHE A 570 -0.42 31.14 12.38
C PHE A 570 0.58 30.01 12.09
N LEU A 571 1.36 29.58 13.09
CA LEU A 571 2.30 28.45 12.96
C LEU A 571 1.60 27.11 12.68
N GLN A 572 0.28 27.03 12.91
CA GLN A 572 -0.52 25.82 12.71
C GLN A 572 -1.60 26.02 11.62
N ASN A 573 -1.63 27.18 10.95
CA ASN A 573 -2.67 27.48 9.97
C ASN A 573 -2.48 26.64 8.69
N PRO A 574 -3.38 25.67 8.39
CA PRO A 574 -3.24 24.76 7.25
C PRO A 574 -3.61 25.42 5.92
N TYR A 575 -4.21 26.62 5.96
CA TYR A 575 -4.72 27.33 4.80
C TYR A 575 -3.70 28.27 4.15
N LEU A 576 -2.51 28.40 4.75
CA LEU A 576 -1.43 29.23 4.21
C LEU A 576 -0.56 28.46 3.23
N PHE A 577 -0.38 29.04 2.04
CA PHE A 577 0.53 28.52 1.03
C PHE A 577 1.22 29.66 0.27
N VAL A 578 2.39 29.37 -0.28
CA VAL A 578 3.18 30.30 -1.11
C VAL A 578 3.30 29.73 -2.51
N SER A 579 2.99 30.52 -3.53
CA SER A 579 3.30 30.19 -4.92
C SER A 579 4.51 30.96 -5.43
N VAL A 580 5.26 30.37 -6.37
CA VAL A 580 6.43 31.00 -6.97
C VAL A 580 6.22 31.34 -8.44
N SER A 581 6.74 32.48 -8.88
CA SER A 581 6.73 32.93 -10.28
C SER A 581 8.10 33.50 -10.67
N LEU A 582 8.44 33.42 -11.95
CA LEU A 582 9.72 33.92 -12.49
C LEU A 582 9.58 35.36 -12.98
N TYR A 583 10.46 36.24 -12.54
CA TYR A 583 10.45 37.68 -12.84
C TYR A 583 11.75 38.12 -13.51
N LYS A 584 11.67 39.20 -14.31
CA LYS A 584 12.84 39.87 -14.87
C LYS A 584 13.76 40.35 -13.74
N HIS A 585 15.07 40.37 -13.99
CA HIS A 585 16.02 40.74 -12.93
C HIS A 585 16.13 42.26 -12.69
N ASP A 586 15.75 43.07 -13.67
CA ASP A 586 15.91 44.52 -13.73
C ASP A 586 14.60 45.29 -13.50
N ARG A 587 13.44 44.64 -13.70
CA ARG A 587 12.11 45.24 -13.56
C ARG A 587 11.19 44.29 -12.80
N ASP A 588 10.22 44.85 -12.08
CA ASP A 588 9.23 44.06 -11.33
C ASP A 588 8.11 43.55 -12.26
N GLU A 589 8.51 42.79 -13.29
CA GLU A 589 7.63 42.25 -14.32
C GLU A 589 7.81 40.72 -14.40
N PRO A 590 6.72 39.93 -14.44
CA PRO A 590 6.81 38.50 -14.67
C PRO A 590 7.32 38.19 -16.08
N ILE A 591 7.90 37.00 -16.27
CA ILE A 591 8.24 36.51 -17.61
C ILE A 591 6.95 36.10 -18.34
N GLU A 592 6.76 36.66 -19.54
CA GLU A 592 5.59 36.38 -20.39
C GLU A 592 5.53 34.93 -20.85
N GLY A 593 4.34 34.34 -20.82
CA GLY A 593 4.05 32.97 -21.22
C GLY A 593 3.39 32.11 -20.12
N PRO A 594 2.87 30.92 -20.44
CA PRO A 594 2.34 29.99 -19.44
C PRO A 594 3.41 29.64 -18.38
N PRO A 595 3.07 29.57 -17.07
CA PRO A 595 4.04 29.21 -16.02
C PRO A 595 4.77 27.88 -16.26
N ASN A 596 4.09 26.93 -16.94
CA ASN A 596 4.64 25.64 -17.33
C ASN A 596 5.74 25.74 -18.40
N ASP A 597 5.86 26.85 -19.12
CA ASP A 597 6.86 27.05 -20.17
C ASP A 597 8.16 27.67 -19.62
N THR A 598 8.10 28.32 -18.45
CA THR A 598 9.25 29.01 -17.83
C THR A 598 9.80 28.27 -16.61
N LEU A 599 8.93 27.63 -15.82
CA LEU A 599 9.28 26.90 -14.61
C LEU A 599 8.88 25.42 -14.70
N ALA A 600 9.50 24.58 -13.88
CA ALA A 600 9.16 23.17 -13.71
C ALA A 600 9.39 22.72 -12.26
N GLY A 601 8.67 21.66 -11.86
CA GLY A 601 8.78 21.07 -10.54
C GLY A 601 7.71 21.58 -9.57
N THR A 602 8.06 21.74 -8.30
CA THR A 602 7.13 22.11 -7.23
C THR A 602 7.08 23.63 -7.09
N LEU A 603 6.02 24.25 -7.63
CA LEU A 603 5.87 25.72 -7.69
C LEU A 603 4.97 26.30 -6.57
N VAL A 604 4.47 25.45 -5.70
CA VAL A 604 3.66 25.82 -4.54
C VAL A 604 4.20 25.09 -3.31
N SER A 605 4.29 25.79 -2.18
CA SER A 605 4.74 25.25 -0.91
C SER A 605 3.72 25.59 0.18
N SER A 606 3.36 24.61 1.00
CA SER A 606 2.52 24.82 2.19
C SER A 606 3.39 25.17 3.40
N LEU A 607 2.76 25.71 4.45
CA LEU A 607 3.43 26.09 5.68
C LEU A 607 4.01 24.85 6.41
N HIS A 608 5.29 24.91 6.76
CA HIS A 608 5.98 23.97 7.62
C HIS A 608 6.33 24.65 8.95
N ARG A 609 5.85 24.11 10.07
CA ARG A 609 6.35 24.50 11.40
C ARG A 609 7.67 23.77 11.67
N LEU A 610 8.77 24.51 11.69
CA LEU A 610 10.11 23.96 11.92
C LEU A 610 10.85 24.80 12.95
N LYS A 611 11.78 24.18 13.67
CA LYS A 611 12.74 24.89 14.52
C LYS A 611 13.82 25.52 13.65
N ASP A 612 14.01 26.83 13.82
CA ASP A 612 15.07 27.58 13.18
C ASP A 612 16.43 27.33 13.87
N ILE A 613 17.49 27.96 13.38
CA ILE A 613 18.85 27.86 13.89
C ILE A 613 19.02 28.32 15.35
N ASP A 614 18.07 29.11 15.86
CA ASP A 614 18.00 29.54 17.27
C ASP A 614 17.13 28.62 18.13
N ASN A 615 16.71 27.48 17.57
CA ASN A 615 15.86 26.46 18.20
C ASN A 615 14.44 26.95 18.56
N LYS A 616 13.99 28.06 17.97
CA LYS A 616 12.60 28.55 18.09
C LYS A 616 11.75 28.07 16.93
N ASP A 617 10.47 27.82 17.20
CA ASP A 617 9.51 27.48 16.15
C ASP A 617 9.31 28.65 15.19
N GLY A 618 9.27 28.35 13.89
CA GLY A 618 8.96 29.30 12.84
C GLY A 618 8.10 28.67 11.74
N ALA A 619 7.38 29.52 11.01
CA ALA A 619 6.62 29.15 9.83
C ALA A 619 7.50 29.25 8.59
N PHE A 620 7.78 28.13 7.93
CA PHE A 620 8.66 28.08 6.77
C PHE A 620 7.96 27.53 5.52
N PHE A 621 8.29 28.09 4.36
CA PHE A 621 7.89 27.58 3.04
C PHE A 621 9.14 27.16 2.28
N ILE A 622 9.17 25.93 1.79
CA ILE A 622 10.39 25.29 1.30
C ILE A 622 10.21 24.86 -0.15
N PHE A 623 11.13 25.29 -1.01
CA PHE A 623 11.13 25.00 -2.43
C PHE A 623 12.34 24.15 -2.83
N GLY A 624 12.25 22.85 -2.55
CA GLY A 624 13.34 21.88 -2.82
C GLY A 624 13.45 21.38 -4.27
N ASP A 625 12.48 21.71 -5.13
CA ASP A 625 12.36 21.17 -6.49
C ASP A 625 11.84 22.21 -7.50
N ILE A 626 12.46 23.39 -7.59
CA ILE A 626 12.21 24.34 -8.68
C ILE A 626 13.27 24.15 -9.76
N SER A 627 12.88 24.08 -11.03
CA SER A 627 13.80 24.15 -12.18
C SER A 627 13.33 25.22 -13.16
N ILE A 628 14.26 25.83 -13.91
CA ILE A 628 13.96 26.93 -14.83
C ILE A 628 14.26 26.48 -16.25
N LYS A 629 13.36 26.80 -17.19
CA LYS A 629 13.43 26.37 -18.59
C LYS A 629 14.03 27.41 -19.52
N VAL A 630 14.18 28.65 -19.05
CA VAL A 630 14.70 29.79 -19.82
C VAL A 630 16.06 30.25 -19.28
N GLN A 631 17.02 30.47 -20.17
CA GLN A 631 18.35 30.97 -19.83
C GLN A 631 18.30 32.48 -19.58
N GLY A 632 19.11 33.02 -18.66
CA GLY A 632 19.18 34.46 -18.39
C GLY A 632 19.39 34.80 -16.92
N TRP A 633 19.20 36.08 -16.59
CA TRP A 633 19.19 36.58 -15.22
C TRP A 633 17.76 36.81 -14.76
N TYR A 634 17.40 36.30 -13.59
CA TYR A 634 16.03 36.36 -13.10
C TYR A 634 15.96 36.56 -11.58
N ARG A 635 14.75 36.85 -11.10
CA ARG A 635 14.35 36.79 -9.70
C ARG A 635 13.14 35.87 -9.56
N LEU A 636 12.95 35.30 -8.37
CA LEU A 636 11.74 34.58 -8.01
C LEU A 636 10.84 35.49 -7.17
N ARG A 637 9.57 35.60 -7.55
CA ARG A 637 8.51 36.23 -6.77
C ARG A 637 7.74 35.14 -6.04
N PHE A 638 7.68 35.24 -4.72
CA PHE A 638 6.96 34.33 -3.83
C PHE A 638 5.74 35.05 -3.30
N SER A 639 4.55 34.62 -3.68
CA SER A 639 3.29 35.24 -3.26
C SER A 639 2.61 34.38 -2.21
N LEU A 640 2.32 34.97 -1.05
CA LEU A 640 1.65 34.31 0.08
C LEU A 640 0.14 34.43 -0.07
N TYR A 641 -0.55 33.32 0.13
CA TYR A 641 -2.00 33.24 0.07
C TYR A 641 -2.56 32.52 1.29
N GLU A 642 -3.76 32.93 1.68
CA GLU A 642 -4.62 32.23 2.64
C GLU A 642 -5.91 31.80 1.96
N ILE A 643 -6.29 30.54 2.15
CA ILE A 643 -7.61 30.03 1.75
C ILE A 643 -8.58 30.32 2.88
N GLN A 644 -9.49 31.28 2.68
CA GLN A 644 -10.55 31.52 3.66
C GLN A 644 -11.76 30.66 3.31
N PRO A 645 -12.25 29.81 4.24
CA PRO A 645 -13.48 29.07 4.07
C PRO A 645 -14.68 30.00 4.31
N ASN A 646 -14.89 30.98 3.43
CA ASN A 646 -16.11 31.77 3.44
C ASN A 646 -17.14 31.16 2.51
N PHE A 647 -18.31 30.86 3.06
CA PHE A 647 -19.53 30.56 2.33
C PHE A 647 -20.02 31.87 1.68
N ILE A 648 -19.57 32.17 0.47
CA ILE A 648 -20.20 33.24 -0.31
C ILE A 648 -21.44 32.63 -0.96
N THR A 649 -22.62 33.05 -0.50
CA THR A 649 -23.84 32.90 -1.29
C THR A 649 -23.76 33.86 -2.47
N LEU A 650 -24.08 33.39 -3.67
CA LEU A 650 -24.13 34.16 -4.93
C LEU A 650 -25.06 35.40 -4.89
N SER A 651 -25.73 35.66 -3.76
CA SER A 651 -26.59 36.81 -3.50
C SER A 651 -25.87 38.16 -3.31
N ASP A 652 -24.56 38.14 -3.03
CA ASP A 652 -23.87 39.35 -2.50
C ASP A 652 -23.00 40.08 -3.55
N LEU A 653 -23.02 39.66 -4.82
CA LEU A 653 -22.22 40.26 -5.90
C LEU A 653 -23.11 40.95 -6.97
N PRO A 654 -23.14 42.29 -7.04
CA PRO A 654 -24.02 43.03 -7.95
C PRO A 654 -23.71 42.93 -9.46
N GLN A 655 -22.71 42.16 -9.87
CA GLN A 655 -22.10 42.26 -11.22
C GLN A 655 -22.18 40.99 -12.08
N TYR A 656 -22.81 39.91 -11.58
CA TYR A 656 -22.94 38.65 -12.32
C TYR A 656 -24.39 38.15 -12.26
N HIS A 657 -25.27 38.77 -13.03
CA HIS A 657 -26.71 38.43 -13.05
C HIS A 657 -27.09 37.33 -14.05
N ASP A 658 -26.15 36.76 -14.81
CA ASP A 658 -26.42 35.81 -15.91
C ASP A 658 -25.70 34.44 -15.79
N ILE A 659 -25.41 33.95 -14.58
CA ILE A 659 -24.86 32.60 -14.39
C ILE A 659 -25.75 31.77 -13.44
N ASP A 660 -25.98 30.52 -13.83
CA ASP A 660 -26.83 29.50 -13.21
C ASP A 660 -26.51 29.26 -11.70
N PRO A 661 -27.49 29.29 -10.78
CA PRO A 661 -27.26 29.25 -9.33
C PRO A 661 -26.66 27.96 -8.76
N GLU A 662 -26.48 26.90 -9.55
CA GLU A 662 -25.96 25.59 -9.07
C GLU A 662 -24.42 25.47 -9.09
N SER A 663 -23.69 26.54 -9.40
CA SER A 663 -22.24 26.49 -9.59
C SER A 663 -21.43 27.19 -8.47
N GLY A 664 -21.06 26.41 -7.45
CA GLY A 664 -19.75 26.56 -6.77
C GLY A 664 -19.71 27.25 -5.40
N ILE A 665 -19.24 26.52 -4.38
CA ILE A 665 -18.57 27.11 -3.22
C ILE A 665 -17.15 27.46 -3.67
N LEU A 666 -16.89 28.73 -4.01
CA LEU A 666 -15.54 29.20 -4.27
C LEU A 666 -14.90 29.63 -2.94
N GLY A 667 -14.01 28.82 -2.39
CA GLY A 667 -13.13 29.29 -1.31
C GLY A 667 -12.36 30.51 -1.80
N SER A 668 -12.54 31.67 -1.16
CA SER A 668 -11.85 32.89 -1.54
C SER A 668 -10.37 32.80 -1.17
N VAL A 669 -9.49 32.96 -2.15
CA VAL A 669 -8.03 33.00 -1.94
C VAL A 669 -7.59 34.45 -1.76
N HIS A 670 -7.11 34.79 -0.57
CA HIS A 670 -6.63 36.13 -0.26
C HIS A 670 -5.11 36.20 -0.40
N ASN A 671 -4.60 37.17 -1.15
CA ASN A 671 -3.17 37.45 -1.21
C ASN A 671 -2.75 38.24 0.03
N LEU A 672 -1.84 37.70 0.83
CA LEU A 672 -1.34 38.31 2.07
C LEU A 672 0.01 39.01 1.91
N GLY A 673 0.51 39.12 0.67
CA GLY A 673 1.78 39.77 0.36
C GLY A 673 2.71 38.88 -0.44
N HIS A 674 3.94 39.35 -0.62
CA HIS A 674 4.95 38.65 -1.39
C HIS A 674 6.37 38.93 -0.88
N ALA A 675 7.32 38.11 -1.30
CA ALA A 675 8.75 38.34 -1.17
C ALA A 675 9.44 38.08 -2.52
N THR A 676 10.50 38.82 -2.81
CA THR A 676 11.28 38.65 -4.04
C THR A 676 12.69 38.18 -3.70
N SER A 677 13.19 37.19 -4.42
CA SER A 677 14.56 36.69 -4.24
C SER A 677 15.61 37.69 -4.75
N ASP A 678 16.86 37.46 -4.37
CA ASP A 678 18.00 38.06 -5.05
C ASP A 678 18.04 37.62 -6.52
N LYS A 679 18.74 38.41 -7.35
CA LYS A 679 18.98 38.04 -8.74
C LYS A 679 19.92 36.84 -8.79
N PHE A 680 19.59 35.87 -9.63
CA PHE A 680 20.41 34.68 -9.86
C PHE A 680 20.50 34.38 -11.36
N GLN A 681 21.53 33.63 -11.74
CA GLN A 681 21.79 33.31 -13.13
C GLN A 681 21.31 31.90 -13.48
N VAL A 682 20.66 31.77 -14.63
CA VAL A 682 20.30 30.49 -15.24
C VAL A 682 21.27 30.22 -16.38
N VAL A 683 22.10 29.20 -16.22
CA VAL A 683 23.24 28.89 -17.10
C VAL A 683 23.00 27.65 -17.95
N LEU A 684 23.74 27.51 -19.04
CA LEU A 684 23.75 26.31 -19.89
C LEU A 684 24.56 25.18 -19.25
N PRO A 685 24.36 23.91 -19.65
CA PRO A 685 25.13 22.77 -19.12
C PRO A 685 26.65 22.92 -19.18
N LYS A 686 27.16 23.64 -20.18
CA LYS A 686 28.60 23.90 -20.36
C LYS A 686 29.19 24.86 -19.32
N ASP A 687 28.36 25.74 -18.76
CA ASP A 687 28.78 26.82 -17.85
C ASP A 687 28.41 26.49 -16.39
N PHE A 688 27.70 25.36 -16.17
CA PHE A 688 27.23 24.94 -14.86
C PHE A 688 28.35 24.33 -14.03
N LYS A 689 28.69 24.99 -12.93
CA LYS A 689 29.82 24.61 -12.06
C LYS A 689 29.53 23.40 -11.17
N GLY A 690 28.35 22.82 -11.33
CA GLY A 690 27.83 21.78 -10.46
C GLY A 690 27.07 22.37 -9.29
N LEU A 691 26.69 21.47 -8.41
CA LEU A 691 25.75 21.70 -7.32
C LEU A 691 26.57 21.91 -6.03
N GLU A 692 26.33 23.00 -5.29
CA GLU A 692 27.06 23.35 -4.05
C GLU A 692 26.80 22.32 -2.93
N GLU A 693 27.55 22.38 -1.82
CA GLU A 693 27.19 21.59 -0.64
C GLU A 693 25.85 22.07 -0.06
N SER A 694 25.07 21.15 0.52
CA SER A 694 23.84 21.54 1.21
C SER A 694 24.13 22.55 2.31
N THR A 695 23.42 23.66 2.32
CA THR A 695 23.54 24.68 3.37
C THR A 695 23.21 24.08 4.75
N TYR A 696 23.68 24.73 5.82
CA TYR A 696 23.32 24.35 7.19
C TYR A 696 21.80 24.32 7.39
N LEU A 697 21.09 25.33 6.89
CA LEU A 697 19.63 25.40 6.97
C LEU A 697 18.94 24.24 6.23
N SER A 698 19.45 23.85 5.05
CA SER A 698 18.93 22.70 4.31
C SER A 698 19.10 21.39 5.07
N ARG A 699 20.23 21.21 5.75
CA ARG A 699 20.47 20.04 6.62
C ARG A 699 19.57 20.07 7.85
N ALA A 700 19.51 21.20 8.55
CA ALA A 700 18.70 21.36 9.76
C ALA A 700 17.21 21.09 9.51
N PHE A 701 16.66 21.54 8.38
CA PHE A 701 15.27 21.28 8.02
C PHE A 701 15.06 19.83 7.52
N SER A 702 16.05 19.24 6.86
CA SER A 702 15.99 17.83 6.48
C SER A 702 16.04 16.90 7.70
N ASP A 703 16.82 17.21 8.72
CA ASP A 703 16.88 16.46 9.99
C ASP A 703 15.55 16.53 10.75
N GLN A 704 14.77 17.60 10.51
CA GLN A 704 13.40 17.78 11.01
C GLN A 704 12.33 17.15 10.10
N GLY A 705 12.72 16.39 9.07
CA GLY A 705 11.81 15.58 8.24
C GLY A 705 11.39 16.22 6.92
N VAL A 706 11.91 17.40 6.56
CA VAL A 706 11.65 18.00 5.25
C VAL A 706 12.39 17.21 4.17
N ARG A 707 11.68 16.79 3.12
CA ARG A 707 12.25 16.01 2.01
C ARG A 707 13.13 16.89 1.09
N LEU A 708 14.39 17.08 1.49
CA LEU A 708 15.40 17.79 0.70
C LEU A 708 16.50 16.82 0.23
N ARG A 709 17.02 17.05 -0.99
CA ARG A 709 18.16 16.29 -1.51
C ARG A 709 19.44 16.83 -0.88
N LEU A 710 19.89 16.18 0.20
CA LEU A 710 21.14 16.54 0.86
C LEU A 710 22.37 16.04 0.08
N ARG A 711 23.38 16.90 -0.01
CA ARG A 711 24.70 16.62 -0.58
C ARG A 711 25.75 16.79 0.50
N LYS A 712 26.67 15.82 0.58
CA LYS A 712 27.78 15.81 1.54
C LYS A 712 29.05 16.30 0.84
N GLU A 713 29.95 16.99 1.56
CA GLU A 713 31.26 17.38 1.03
C GLU A 713 31.97 16.21 0.31
N ALA A 714 32.62 16.52 -0.82
CA ALA A 714 33.72 15.68 -1.28
C ALA A 714 34.81 15.78 -0.21
N ARG A 715 35.13 14.67 0.47
CA ARG A 715 36.20 14.61 1.48
C ARG A 715 37.50 15.12 0.87
N GLY A 716 37.83 16.38 1.14
CA GLY A 716 39.18 16.90 0.95
C GLY A 716 40.11 16.12 1.87
N MET A 717 41.23 15.67 1.33
CA MET A 717 42.37 15.17 2.09
C MET A 717 42.77 16.21 3.15
N MET A 718 42.29 16.05 4.38
CA MET A 718 42.93 16.69 5.52
C MET A 718 44.16 15.86 5.90
N SER A 719 45.29 16.39 5.43
CA SER A 719 46.60 16.28 6.05
C SER A 719 46.49 16.14 7.58
N ASN A 720 46.78 14.94 8.08
CA ASN A 720 47.13 14.74 9.48
C ASN A 720 48.51 15.40 9.69
N LYS A 721 48.52 16.68 10.04
CA LYS A 721 49.68 17.34 10.61
C LYS A 721 49.79 16.89 12.07
N ARG A 722 50.44 15.75 12.31
CA ARG A 722 51.08 15.44 13.60
C ARG A 722 52.59 15.39 13.40
N SER A 723 53.25 16.05 14.33
CA SER A 723 54.68 16.34 14.38
C SER A 723 55.55 15.08 14.42
N LEU A 724 56.67 15.21 13.71
CA LEU A 724 57.96 14.53 13.82
C LEU A 724 58.22 13.70 15.09
N GLY A 725 58.75 12.48 14.87
CA GLY A 725 59.58 11.75 15.84
C GLY A 725 59.76 10.25 15.54
N GLY A 726 60.88 9.87 14.91
CA GLY A 726 61.62 8.62 15.19
C GLY A 726 61.39 7.39 14.29
N ASP A 727 62.41 7.07 13.48
CA ASP A 727 62.88 5.78 12.92
C ASP A 727 62.10 4.47 13.19
N SER A 728 61.79 3.71 12.13
CA SER A 728 62.69 2.68 11.56
C SER A 728 61.93 1.72 10.60
N ASP A 729 62.50 1.56 9.40
CA ASP A 729 62.62 0.35 8.57
C ASP A 729 61.44 -0.35 7.84
N GLN A 730 61.68 -0.45 6.52
CA GLN A 730 61.24 -1.41 5.48
C GLN A 730 59.97 -1.15 4.63
N PRO A 731 60.06 -1.28 3.28
CA PRO A 731 58.96 -1.00 2.36
C PRO A 731 58.19 -2.27 1.93
N PRO A 732 56.90 -2.16 1.55
CA PRO A 732 56.29 -3.15 0.68
C PRO A 732 55.91 -2.55 -0.69
N ILE A 733 56.71 -2.92 -1.68
CA ILE A 733 56.34 -3.55 -2.96
C ILE A 733 55.01 -3.11 -3.61
N ALA A 734 55.15 -2.45 -4.76
CA ALA A 734 54.10 -2.09 -5.70
C ALA A 734 53.32 -3.31 -6.26
N LYS A 735 51.98 -3.21 -6.35
CA LYS A 735 51.19 -4.03 -7.27
C LYS A 735 50.59 -3.19 -8.39
N LYS A 736 51.08 -3.51 -9.57
CA LYS A 736 50.82 -2.96 -10.89
C LYS A 736 49.38 -3.25 -11.33
N ARG A 737 48.75 -2.24 -11.90
CA ARG A 737 47.50 -2.29 -12.68
C ARG A 737 47.74 -3.15 -13.92
N ARG A 738 46.84 -4.09 -14.23
CA ARG A 738 46.74 -4.72 -15.55
C ARG A 738 45.29 -4.81 -15.96
N GLU A 739 44.98 -4.08 -17.03
CA GLU A 739 43.93 -4.40 -17.99
C GLU A 739 44.30 -5.72 -18.69
N ASP A 740 43.32 -6.58 -18.97
CA ASP A 740 42.96 -6.92 -20.36
C ASP A 740 41.89 -8.03 -20.46
N SER A 741 41.05 -7.82 -21.48
CA SER A 741 40.48 -8.81 -22.42
C SER A 741 39.53 -9.93 -21.94
N VAL A 742 38.37 -9.92 -22.60
CA VAL A 742 37.41 -11.00 -22.81
C VAL A 742 38.06 -12.17 -23.54
N GLU A 743 38.01 -13.37 -22.97
CA GLU A 743 38.07 -14.60 -23.75
C GLU A 743 37.25 -15.71 -23.09
N SER A 744 36.48 -16.42 -23.93
CA SER A 744 35.60 -17.51 -23.58
C SER A 744 36.36 -18.78 -23.23
N ALA A 745 36.19 -19.30 -22.02
CA ALA A 745 36.44 -20.70 -21.71
C ALA A 745 35.62 -21.13 -20.49
N ASN A 746 34.75 -22.12 -20.68
CA ASN A 746 34.14 -22.90 -19.61
C ASN A 746 35.24 -23.64 -18.81
N PRO A 747 35.15 -23.65 -17.48
CA PRO A 747 35.49 -24.85 -16.73
C PRO A 747 34.30 -25.30 -15.87
N LEU A 748 33.90 -26.54 -16.12
CA LEU A 748 33.06 -27.35 -15.25
C LEU A 748 33.59 -27.29 -13.81
N MET A 749 32.80 -26.67 -12.92
CA MET A 749 32.96 -26.80 -11.46
C MET A 749 31.87 -27.74 -10.93
N PRO A 750 32.17 -28.65 -10.00
CA PRO A 750 31.23 -29.66 -9.53
C PRO A 750 30.09 -29.04 -8.74
N ASN A 751 28.85 -29.46 -9.05
CA ASN A 751 27.64 -29.15 -8.30
C ASN A 751 27.78 -29.60 -6.83
N PHE A 752 28.14 -28.68 -5.94
CA PHE A 752 27.81 -28.83 -4.52
C PHE A 752 26.33 -28.49 -4.34
N ASN A 753 25.53 -29.55 -4.46
CA ASN A 753 24.10 -29.56 -4.28
C ASN A 753 23.77 -29.30 -2.79
N TYR A 754 23.72 -28.04 -2.38
CA TYR A 754 23.13 -27.67 -1.09
C TYR A 754 21.64 -27.97 -1.14
N GLY A 755 21.24 -29.01 -0.43
CA GLY A 755 19.86 -29.48 -0.35
C GLY A 755 18.89 -28.34 -0.01
N ILE A 756 18.05 -28.02 -0.99
CA ILE A 756 16.95 -27.06 -0.88
C ILE A 756 15.96 -27.56 0.18
N SER A 757 15.72 -26.73 1.20
CA SER A 757 14.77 -26.96 2.29
C SER A 757 13.32 -26.98 1.77
N PRO A 758 12.41 -27.84 2.30
CA PRO A 758 11.02 -27.99 1.82
C PRO A 758 10.17 -26.71 1.83
N TYR A 759 10.55 -25.73 2.64
CA TYR A 759 9.85 -24.47 2.92
C TYR A 759 9.93 -23.39 1.82
N ALA A 760 10.42 -23.76 0.65
CA ALA A 760 10.59 -22.88 -0.49
C ALA A 760 9.26 -22.56 -1.22
N GLN A 761 8.11 -23.03 -0.73
CA GLN A 761 6.88 -23.10 -1.53
C GLN A 761 5.62 -22.58 -0.83
N THR A 762 5.75 -22.07 0.39
CA THR A 762 4.67 -21.61 1.29
C THR A 762 3.79 -20.48 0.73
N GLN A 763 4.31 -19.61 -0.14
CA GLN A 763 3.51 -18.49 -0.70
C GLN A 763 2.86 -18.81 -2.04
N TYR A 764 3.25 -19.89 -2.73
CA TYR A 764 2.90 -20.07 -4.12
C TYR A 764 1.48 -20.62 -4.37
N LEU A 765 0.90 -21.29 -3.38
CA LEU A 765 -0.28 -22.14 -3.59
C LEU A 765 -1.61 -21.49 -3.23
N GLN A 766 -1.63 -20.44 -2.42
CA GLN A 766 -2.87 -19.68 -2.19
C GLN A 766 -3.30 -18.85 -3.41
N THR A 767 -2.37 -18.56 -4.32
CA THR A 767 -2.66 -18.03 -5.67
C THR A 767 -2.46 -19.08 -6.78
N GLN A 768 -2.44 -20.39 -6.47
CA GLN A 768 -2.67 -21.41 -7.50
C GLN A 768 -4.13 -21.30 -7.95
N VAL A 769 -4.42 -20.31 -8.77
CA VAL A 769 -5.28 -20.47 -9.94
C VAL A 769 -4.45 -21.11 -11.05
N LEU A 770 -3.12 -21.07 -10.98
CA LEU A 770 -2.24 -21.65 -11.98
C LEU A 770 -1.66 -22.99 -11.53
N GLN A 771 -2.14 -24.10 -12.13
CA GLN A 771 -1.37 -25.33 -12.45
C GLN A 771 -2.17 -26.63 -12.32
N ASN A 772 -2.61 -27.17 -13.45
CA ASN A 772 -2.17 -28.48 -13.92
C ASN A 772 -2.68 -28.70 -15.35
N SER A 773 -1.90 -28.31 -16.36
CA SER A 773 -1.99 -28.95 -17.68
C SER A 773 -0.64 -28.92 -18.39
N ALA A 774 0.18 -29.92 -18.07
CA ALA A 774 1.09 -30.45 -19.06
C ALA A 774 0.66 -31.89 -19.31
N LEU A 775 0.27 -32.15 -20.56
CA LEU A 775 -0.15 -33.42 -21.15
C LEU A 775 -1.63 -33.76 -20.94
N GLN A 776 -2.48 -33.34 -21.89
CA GLN A 776 -3.26 -34.22 -22.76
C GLN A 776 -4.33 -33.40 -23.52
N THR A 777 -4.23 -33.39 -24.85
CA THR A 777 -5.37 -33.14 -25.73
C THR A 777 -6.34 -34.32 -25.59
N PRO A 778 -7.65 -34.07 -25.44
CA PRO A 778 -8.58 -34.88 -26.21
C PRO A 778 -9.72 -34.09 -26.85
N THR A 779 -10.13 -34.65 -27.98
CA THR A 779 -11.26 -34.33 -28.84
C THR A 779 -12.60 -34.16 -28.10
N ARG A 780 -13.31 -33.14 -28.55
CA ARG A 780 -14.71 -32.75 -28.29
C ARG A 780 -15.68 -33.94 -28.24
N GLN A 781 -16.29 -34.18 -27.07
CA GLN A 781 -17.61 -34.79 -26.92
C GLN A 781 -18.33 -34.11 -25.75
N GLU A 782 -19.52 -33.57 -26.02
CA GLU A 782 -20.42 -32.98 -25.02
C GLU A 782 -20.99 -34.08 -24.10
N PRO A 783 -21.19 -33.80 -22.79
CA PRO A 783 -22.12 -34.58 -22.00
C PRO A 783 -23.29 -33.76 -21.44
N ASN A 784 -24.47 -34.36 -21.57
CA ASN A 784 -25.75 -34.02 -20.97
C ASN A 784 -25.65 -33.78 -19.45
N TYR A 785 -26.22 -32.68 -18.97
CA TYR A 785 -26.47 -32.44 -17.55
C TYR A 785 -27.73 -33.20 -17.11
N GLY A 786 -27.56 -34.23 -16.28
CA GLY A 786 -28.62 -34.85 -15.49
C GLY A 786 -28.47 -34.42 -14.03
N TRP A 787 -29.44 -33.66 -13.53
CA TRP A 787 -29.54 -33.21 -12.14
C TRP A 787 -29.81 -34.39 -11.20
N TYR A 788 -29.07 -34.49 -10.09
CA TYR A 788 -29.38 -35.38 -8.97
C TYR A 788 -29.80 -34.54 -7.75
N ASP A 789 -31.00 -34.83 -7.27
CA ASP A 789 -31.70 -34.24 -6.13
C ASP A 789 -31.25 -34.91 -4.82
N PRO A 790 -30.71 -34.16 -3.83
CA PRO A 790 -30.30 -34.72 -2.55
C PRO A 790 -31.44 -34.68 -1.53
N PHE A 791 -32.50 -35.42 -1.79
CA PHE A 791 -33.40 -35.93 -0.76
C PHE A 791 -33.64 -37.41 -1.03
N LEU A 792 -32.85 -38.28 -0.38
CA LEU A 792 -33.16 -39.65 0.04
C LEU A 792 -31.86 -40.41 0.32
N GLY A 793 -31.66 -40.83 1.57
CA GLY A 793 -30.65 -41.83 1.97
C GLY A 793 -29.75 -41.40 3.10
#